data_AF-A0A5A9X8A2-F1
#
_entry.id   AF-A0A5A9X8A2-F1
#
_cell.length_a   1.000
_cell.length_b   1.000
_cell.length_c   1.000
_cell.angle_alpha   90.00
_cell.angle_beta   90.00
_cell.angle_gamma   90.00
#
_symmetry.space_group_name_H-M   'P 1'
#
loop_
_entity.id
_entity.type
_entity.pdbx_description
1 polymer ?
#
loop_
_entity_poly.entity_id
_entity_poly.type
_entity_poly.pdbx_seq_one_letter_code
_entity_poly.pdbx_strand_id
1 'polypeptide(L)'
;MSSNVFSIRSRIFMVAVVLLLCLSAALAVFLHDYAQRAADRAFDRLLAASALSIAGAVQIEDNQVTMELPFAALAMLSGNERVFYTVRNAQGKLITGYDDLDRDLPLANSADATFYDAHYRNDDVRISTVGRLASFNQQAAWVTVRVAETRGAREALAEEILNRSVLPLLIMVAVALGLLWFGVTHALAPLKLIENELRYRKPDDLHALASPVPREVRRLVDALNGFMLRLQGMLNSLNNLVADTAHQVRTPLASLRAQSEVALEETNPEKMRERLTRIHLNACRASQLVNQLLMDATITHRMESRRNDMVGIAEIVNETRQRIGPLDLQRLRIAIAPEVRRARVWGDRVALREMLRNLVDNALRYAPAGVVEIQVDKLPGNRLGLTVADRGPGIASEESERVLERFGRGSAAEAMPGSGLGLSIVKSVVEAHTGTLTLRNRGGGGLLVCVTLPISMPASMERAGASVSLVCAVVLMALAGLVLPGRAPAQGTGAPSDTITRYPADHGGTTLTIAGSTDTILFAPLALAFQKSHPDVELVYHELGTRQLYEQTVANALPQADVLISSAVDLQIKLANDGYALRHVSEYGHRLPSWAVWRSEVFGFTFEPIVLVYNLNRFSEETVPRSRQALLSLLEHEPVDMRGRIGTYDIAVSSVGHLLAVQDATLSSNFWGLANAFGQVEIQLEANTVDILDKIESGQLYLGYNVLGSYAMARQAAGHALGIVVPQDYVLVLSRAALIARSTAHPQLAAMFLDWLLSPEGQKVAANQAGLGAITATNTEKGYPSGPFMLSQSIVQPIALTPALLVGLDQQRHSRFLKNWKRLVTDTPDRSLMTGR
;
A
#
# COMPACT_ATOMS: atom_id res chain seq x y z
N MET A 1 -28.02 -17.11 -25.10
CA MET A 1 -27.36 -17.36 -23.79
C MET A 1 -25.85 -17.30 -24.01
N SER A 2 -25.19 -16.27 -23.49
CA SER A 2 -23.73 -16.12 -23.60
C SER A 2 -23.04 -17.08 -22.63
N SER A 3 -22.38 -18.10 -23.15
CA SER A 3 -21.50 -18.95 -22.35
C SER A 3 -20.32 -18.13 -21.83
N ASN A 4 -20.10 -18.13 -20.52
CA ASN A 4 -18.88 -17.55 -19.92
C ASN A 4 -17.67 -18.35 -20.41
N VAL A 5 -16.94 -17.81 -21.38
CA VAL A 5 -15.75 -18.47 -21.96
C VAL A 5 -14.59 -18.35 -20.97
N PHE A 6 -14.34 -19.42 -20.22
CA PHE A 6 -13.23 -19.48 -19.25
C PHE A 6 -11.87 -19.53 -19.96
N SER A 7 -11.06 -18.47 -19.81
CA SER A 7 -9.68 -18.44 -20.28
C SER A 7 -8.71 -18.95 -19.22
N ILE A 8 -8.11 -20.13 -19.46
CA ILE A 8 -7.07 -20.72 -18.58
C ILE A 8 -5.91 -19.74 -18.37
N ARG A 9 -5.49 -19.05 -19.44
CA ARG A 9 -4.47 -17.98 -19.40
C ARG A 9 -4.84 -16.87 -18.41
N SER A 10 -6.07 -16.36 -18.48
CA SER A 10 -6.55 -15.30 -17.58
C SER A 10 -6.58 -15.78 -16.13
N ARG A 11 -7.02 -17.02 -15.88
CA ARG A 11 -7.06 -17.60 -14.53
C ARG A 11 -5.67 -17.76 -13.92
N ILE A 12 -4.71 -18.32 -14.65
CA ILE A 12 -3.32 -18.49 -14.18
C ILE A 12 -2.70 -17.12 -13.91
N PHE A 13 -2.85 -16.17 -14.83
CA PHE A 13 -2.35 -14.81 -14.68
C PHE A 13 -2.97 -14.12 -13.44
N MET A 14 -4.29 -14.17 -13.27
CA MET A 14 -4.99 -13.56 -12.14
C MET A 14 -4.55 -14.14 -10.79
N VAL A 15 -4.47 -15.47 -10.65
CA VAL A 15 -4.02 -16.11 -9.40
C VAL A 15 -2.58 -15.70 -9.07
N ALA A 16 -1.69 -15.70 -10.06
CA ALA A 16 -0.29 -15.34 -9.83
C ALA A 16 -0.09 -13.83 -9.59
N VAL A 17 -0.92 -12.96 -10.18
CA VAL A 17 -0.98 -11.52 -9.83
C VAL A 17 -1.47 -11.32 -8.40
N VAL A 18 -2.51 -12.03 -7.95
CA VAL A 18 -2.97 -11.96 -6.55
C VAL A 18 -1.88 -12.41 -5.58
N LEU A 19 -1.17 -13.50 -5.86
CA LEU A 19 -0.03 -13.95 -5.06
C LEU A 19 1.11 -12.91 -5.03
N LEU A 20 1.43 -12.28 -6.17
CA LEU A 20 2.42 -11.22 -6.26
C LEU A 20 2.01 -9.98 -5.45
N LEU A 21 0.73 -9.59 -5.48
CA LEU A 21 0.20 -8.47 -4.69
C LEU A 21 0.25 -8.77 -3.18
N CYS A 22 -0.13 -9.98 -2.76
CA CYS A 22 -0.01 -10.40 -1.36
C CYS A 22 1.46 -10.40 -0.88
N LEU A 23 2.39 -10.91 -1.70
CA LEU A 23 3.82 -10.89 -1.39
C LEU A 23 4.37 -9.45 -1.33
N SER A 24 3.93 -8.59 -2.25
CA SER A 24 4.33 -7.17 -2.29
C SER A 24 3.80 -6.39 -1.08
N ALA A 25 2.57 -6.67 -0.64
CA ALA A 25 2.01 -6.09 0.58
C ALA A 25 2.77 -6.55 1.83
N ALA A 26 3.08 -7.84 1.94
CA ALA A 26 3.91 -8.36 3.05
C ALA A 26 5.31 -7.73 3.08
N LEU A 27 5.94 -7.55 1.90
CA LEU A 27 7.23 -6.89 1.78
C LEU A 27 7.16 -5.40 2.12
N ALA A 28 6.09 -4.70 1.76
CA ALA A 28 5.88 -3.30 2.14
C ALA A 28 5.71 -3.13 3.65
N VAL A 29 4.98 -4.03 4.33
CA VAL A 29 4.86 -4.05 5.80
C VAL A 29 6.22 -4.31 6.46
N PHE A 30 6.98 -5.30 5.98
CA PHE A 30 8.33 -5.57 6.46
C PHE A 30 9.27 -4.37 6.30
N LEU A 31 9.20 -3.70 5.15
CA LEU A 31 10.03 -2.54 4.83
C LEU A 31 9.69 -1.32 5.70
N HIS A 32 8.40 -1.11 6.01
CA HIS A 32 7.94 -0.05 6.92
C HIS A 32 8.46 -0.25 8.34
N ASP A 33 8.28 -1.44 8.90
CA ASP A 33 8.80 -1.81 10.21
C ASP A 33 10.35 -1.77 10.23
N TYR A 34 11.03 -2.20 9.16
CA TYR A 34 12.48 -2.09 9.05
C TYR A 34 12.95 -0.63 9.07
N ALA A 35 12.28 0.26 8.35
CA ALA A 35 12.60 1.69 8.30
C ALA A 35 12.45 2.35 9.68
N GLN A 36 11.33 2.10 10.38
CA GLN A 36 11.11 2.58 11.75
C GLN A 36 12.19 2.05 12.70
N ARG A 37 12.43 0.73 12.74
CA ARG A 37 13.42 0.12 13.64
C ARG A 37 14.87 0.51 13.31
N ALA A 38 15.17 0.87 12.05
CA ALA A 38 16.46 1.42 11.66
C ALA A 38 16.64 2.86 12.17
N ALA A 39 15.62 3.70 12.02
CA ALA A 39 15.62 5.07 12.52
C ALA A 39 15.72 5.12 14.05
N ASP A 40 14.85 4.39 14.77
CA ASP A 40 14.87 4.35 16.24
C ASP A 40 16.24 3.95 16.79
N ARG A 41 16.88 2.91 16.23
CA ARG A 41 18.23 2.48 16.65
C ARG A 41 19.32 3.50 16.37
N ALA A 42 19.18 4.34 15.35
CA ALA A 42 20.15 5.38 15.02
C ALA A 42 20.04 6.55 16.02
N PHE A 43 18.82 7.03 16.25
CA PHE A 43 18.54 8.16 17.14
C PHE A 43 18.67 7.79 18.63
N ASP A 44 18.18 6.62 19.07
CA ASP A 44 18.34 6.16 20.46
C ASP A 44 19.81 6.06 20.88
N ARG A 45 20.74 5.77 19.95
CA ARG A 45 22.19 5.81 20.22
C ARG A 45 22.72 7.23 20.46
N LEU A 46 22.25 8.21 19.71
CA LEU A 46 22.63 9.62 19.89
C LEU A 46 22.05 10.16 21.21
N LEU A 47 20.79 9.84 21.50
CA LEU A 47 20.10 10.22 22.73
C LEU A 47 20.76 9.59 23.98
N ALA A 48 21.16 8.32 23.90
CA ALA A 48 21.95 7.67 24.95
C ALA A 48 23.34 8.27 25.12
N ALA A 49 24.04 8.61 24.02
CA ALA A 49 25.35 9.25 24.10
C ALA A 49 25.27 10.66 24.70
N SER A 50 24.21 11.42 24.39
CA SER A 50 23.90 12.69 25.04
C SER A 50 23.65 12.51 26.54
N ALA A 51 22.74 11.61 26.93
CA ALA A 51 22.46 11.33 28.34
C ALA A 51 23.71 10.86 29.11
N LEU A 52 24.56 10.04 28.49
CA LEU A 52 25.84 9.59 29.07
C LEU A 52 26.87 10.74 29.19
N SER A 53 26.90 11.68 28.23
CA SER A 53 27.73 12.88 28.29
C SER A 53 27.35 13.77 29.47
N ILE A 54 26.04 14.00 29.67
CA ILE A 54 25.52 14.73 30.83
C ILE A 54 25.84 13.97 32.13
N ALA A 55 25.62 12.66 32.17
CA ALA A 55 25.95 11.80 33.31
C ALA A 55 27.46 11.80 33.66
N GLY A 56 28.34 11.94 32.67
CA GLY A 56 29.78 12.09 32.85
C GLY A 56 30.19 13.42 33.48
N ALA A 57 29.40 14.48 33.32
CA ALA A 57 29.63 15.81 33.88
C ALA A 57 29.07 16.00 35.31
N VAL A 58 28.41 14.98 35.87
CA VAL A 58 27.94 14.99 37.26
C VAL A 58 29.13 14.86 38.21
N GLN A 59 29.27 15.85 39.10
CA GLN A 59 30.29 15.95 40.13
C GLN A 59 29.65 16.06 41.53
N ILE A 60 30.49 16.03 42.55
CA ILE A 60 30.09 16.20 43.95
C ILE A 60 31.02 17.23 44.58
N GLU A 61 30.47 18.39 44.92
CA GLU A 61 31.15 19.45 45.67
C GLU A 61 30.35 19.73 46.94
N ASP A 62 31.04 19.93 48.07
CA ASP A 62 30.43 20.19 49.38
C ASP A 62 29.28 19.22 49.77
N ASN A 63 29.43 17.95 49.36
CA ASN A 63 28.46 16.86 49.53
C ASN A 63 27.08 17.13 48.87
N GLN A 64 27.03 18.00 47.86
CA GLN A 64 25.88 18.21 46.98
C GLN A 64 26.19 17.73 45.56
N VAL A 65 25.16 17.31 44.82
CA VAL A 65 25.31 17.03 43.38
C VAL A 65 25.45 18.35 42.64
N THR A 66 26.57 18.54 41.97
CA THR A 66 26.81 19.67 41.08
C THR A 66 27.07 19.15 39.68
N MET A 67 26.74 19.95 38.67
CA MET A 67 27.07 19.61 37.29
C MET A 67 27.12 20.87 36.44
N GLU A 68 27.96 20.84 35.42
CA GLU A 68 27.95 21.85 34.37
C GLU A 68 27.61 21.14 33.06
N LEU A 69 26.44 21.46 32.50
CA LEU A 69 25.97 20.84 31.27
C LEU A 69 27.02 21.06 30.15
N PRO A 70 27.55 19.99 29.51
CA PRO A 70 28.51 20.15 28.42
C PRO A 70 27.83 20.59 27.14
N PHE A 71 28.43 21.52 26.40
CA PHE A 71 27.94 21.92 25.07
C PHE A 71 27.77 20.73 24.12
N ALA A 72 28.72 19.78 24.16
CA ALA A 72 28.68 18.56 23.37
C ALA A 72 27.40 17.74 23.56
N ALA A 73 26.82 17.71 24.77
CA ALA A 73 25.65 16.89 25.06
C ALA A 73 24.43 17.29 24.23
N LEU A 74 24.15 18.59 24.10
CA LEU A 74 23.04 19.08 23.27
C LEU A 74 23.46 19.35 21.82
N ALA A 75 24.75 19.63 21.56
CA ALA A 75 25.27 19.77 20.19
C ALA A 75 25.24 18.45 19.40
N MET A 76 25.35 17.29 20.06
CA MET A 76 25.12 15.99 19.41
C MET A 76 23.67 15.77 18.99
N LEU A 77 22.73 16.53 19.57
CA LEU A 77 21.30 16.53 19.24
C LEU A 77 20.91 17.78 18.42
N SER A 78 21.87 18.42 17.74
CA SER A 78 21.69 19.67 16.98
C SER A 78 20.87 19.55 15.68
N GLY A 79 20.10 18.47 15.53
CA GLY A 79 19.16 18.30 14.44
C GLY A 79 17.93 19.20 14.56
N ASN A 80 16.95 18.95 13.69
CA ASN A 80 15.66 19.64 13.69
C ASN A 80 14.70 19.11 14.78
N GLU A 81 15.18 18.82 15.99
CA GLU A 81 14.37 18.35 17.11
C GLU A 81 14.41 19.28 18.32
N ARG A 82 13.29 19.36 19.02
CA ARG A 82 13.20 19.90 20.38
C ARG A 82 13.96 18.98 21.32
N VAL A 83 14.70 19.56 22.26
CA VAL A 83 15.50 18.82 23.22
C VAL A 83 15.18 19.27 24.64
N PHE A 84 14.94 18.31 25.51
CA PHE A 84 14.69 18.51 26.93
C PHE A 84 15.62 17.59 27.72
N TYR A 85 15.94 17.97 28.95
CA TYR A 85 16.74 17.14 29.85
C TYR A 85 16.30 17.38 31.29
N THR A 86 16.54 16.42 32.16
CA THR A 86 16.38 16.60 33.61
C THR A 86 17.47 15.82 34.32
N VAL A 87 18.04 16.39 35.37
CA VAL A 87 18.98 15.68 36.25
C VAL A 87 18.47 15.73 37.68
N ARG A 88 18.29 14.54 38.25
CA ARG A 88 17.69 14.33 39.57
C ARG A 88 18.62 13.54 40.46
N ASN A 89 18.68 13.89 41.74
CA ASN A 89 19.42 13.12 42.72
C ASN A 89 18.71 11.79 43.06
N ALA A 90 19.31 10.98 43.94
CA ALA A 90 18.77 9.68 44.35
C ALA A 90 17.41 9.75 45.08
N GLN A 91 16.99 10.93 45.55
CA GLN A 91 15.68 11.18 46.16
C GLN A 91 14.67 11.79 45.16
N GLY A 92 15.00 11.84 43.87
CA GLY A 92 14.15 12.42 42.82
C GLY A 92 14.11 13.95 42.78
N LYS A 93 14.84 14.64 43.67
CA LYS A 93 14.92 16.11 43.68
C LYS A 93 15.69 16.59 42.46
N LEU A 94 15.14 17.59 41.77
CA LEU A 94 15.79 18.26 40.63
C LEU A 94 17.11 18.93 41.06
N ILE A 95 18.12 18.80 40.20
CA ILE A 95 19.41 19.50 40.28
C ILE A 95 19.45 20.61 39.23
N THR A 96 19.06 20.28 37.99
CA THR A 96 18.89 21.22 36.86
C THR A 96 18.05 20.57 35.73
N GLY A 97 17.64 21.38 34.76
CA GLY A 97 16.81 21.00 33.62
C GLY A 97 15.31 21.18 33.85
N TYR A 98 14.49 20.51 33.04
CA TYR A 98 13.04 20.58 33.05
C TYR A 98 12.48 19.72 34.20
N ASP A 99 11.78 20.35 35.15
CA ASP A 99 11.22 19.65 36.31
C ASP A 99 9.91 18.90 35.98
N ASP A 100 9.21 19.35 34.96
CA ASP A 100 7.98 18.77 34.41
C ASP A 100 8.22 17.56 33.49
N LEU A 101 9.49 17.27 33.13
CA LEU A 101 9.83 16.18 32.22
C LEU A 101 9.61 14.79 32.86
N ASP A 102 8.41 14.27 32.63
CA ASP A 102 7.95 12.90 32.86
C ASP A 102 8.29 12.35 34.26
N ARG A 103 7.87 13.12 35.27
CA ARG A 103 8.17 12.89 36.69
C ARG A 103 7.81 11.50 37.21
N ASP A 104 6.79 10.87 36.63
CA ASP A 104 6.24 9.59 37.10
C ASP A 104 7.04 8.36 36.60
N LEU A 105 7.96 8.55 35.64
CA LEU A 105 8.90 7.48 35.25
C LEU A 105 9.81 7.09 36.43
N PRO A 106 10.24 5.81 36.51
CA PRO A 106 11.14 5.34 37.56
C PRO A 106 12.51 6.06 37.52
N LEU A 107 13.13 6.20 38.70
CA LEU A 107 14.52 6.66 38.82
C LEU A 107 15.48 5.60 38.27
N ALA A 108 16.62 6.05 37.74
CA ALA A 108 17.62 5.17 37.17
C ALA A 108 18.27 4.28 38.25
N ASN A 109 18.45 3.01 37.91
CA ASN A 109 19.05 1.97 38.78
C ASN A 109 20.28 1.28 38.15
N SER A 110 20.68 1.70 36.95
CA SER A 110 21.82 1.19 36.20
C SER A 110 22.47 2.31 35.36
N ALA A 111 23.68 2.05 34.86
CA ALA A 111 24.36 2.96 33.93
C ALA A 111 23.96 2.75 32.46
N ASP A 112 23.17 1.72 32.17
CA ASP A 112 22.69 1.42 30.83
C ASP A 112 21.52 2.34 30.46
N ALA A 113 21.47 2.78 29.20
CA ALA A 113 20.39 3.62 28.71
C ALA A 113 19.08 2.83 28.58
N THR A 114 18.04 3.34 29.22
CA THR A 114 16.66 2.84 29.11
C THR A 114 15.79 3.85 28.37
N PHE A 115 14.93 3.40 27.47
CA PHE A 115 14.18 4.26 26.57
C PHE A 115 12.67 4.18 26.81
N TYR A 116 12.02 5.34 26.79
CA TYR A 116 10.58 5.50 27.00
C TYR A 116 10.00 6.42 25.92
N ASP A 117 8.75 6.17 25.52
CA ASP A 117 7.98 7.10 24.68
C ASP A 117 6.97 7.82 25.58
N ALA A 118 6.88 9.14 25.45
CA ALA A 118 6.00 9.97 26.25
C ALA A 118 5.43 11.13 25.41
N HIS A 119 4.37 11.76 25.90
CA HIS A 119 3.79 12.96 25.29
C HIS A 119 4.09 14.17 26.18
N TYR A 120 4.79 15.16 25.65
CA TYR A 120 5.31 16.30 26.43
C TYR A 120 5.23 17.60 25.63
N ARG A 121 4.61 18.63 26.24
CA ARG A 121 4.43 19.98 25.64
C ARG A 121 3.80 19.99 24.23
N ASN A 122 2.85 19.09 24.00
CA ASN A 122 2.11 18.85 22.73
C ASN A 122 2.92 18.15 21.62
N ASP A 123 4.13 17.66 21.91
CA ASP A 123 4.87 16.79 20.99
C ASP A 123 5.04 15.39 21.59
N ASP A 124 5.13 14.37 20.73
CA ASP A 124 5.60 13.05 21.14
C ASP A 124 7.13 13.07 21.24
N VAL A 125 7.65 12.62 22.39
CA VAL A 125 9.08 12.61 22.72
C VAL A 125 9.58 11.22 23.02
N ARG A 126 10.81 10.94 22.59
CA ARG A 126 11.61 9.79 23.04
C ARG A 126 12.48 10.23 24.20
N ILE A 127 12.45 9.51 25.32
CA ILE A 127 13.24 9.80 26.52
C ILE A 127 14.27 8.69 26.76
N SER A 128 15.55 9.04 26.81
CA SER A 128 16.63 8.19 27.32
C SER A 128 16.88 8.49 28.79
N THR A 129 16.85 7.48 29.65
CA THR A 129 17.17 7.54 31.07
C THR A 129 18.45 6.75 31.36
N VAL A 130 19.44 7.40 31.97
CA VAL A 130 20.76 6.86 32.33
C VAL A 130 21.06 7.17 33.80
N GLY A 131 21.59 6.21 34.55
CA GLY A 131 22.05 6.41 35.92
C GLY A 131 23.56 6.69 36.00
N ARG A 132 23.94 7.70 36.77
CA ARG A 132 25.32 7.90 37.21
C ARG A 132 25.46 7.48 38.67
N LEU A 133 26.33 6.51 38.95
CA LEU A 133 26.67 6.19 40.33
C LEU A 133 27.57 7.30 40.91
N ALA A 134 27.18 7.84 42.05
CA ALA A 134 27.84 8.93 42.74
C ALA A 134 27.88 8.63 44.26
N SER A 135 28.95 9.02 44.95
CA SER A 135 29.20 8.65 46.36
C SER A 135 28.97 9.84 47.30
N PHE A 136 27.90 9.80 48.09
CA PHE A 136 27.50 10.85 49.04
C PHE A 136 27.65 10.33 50.46
N ASN A 137 28.34 11.04 51.36
CA ASN A 137 28.51 10.59 52.75
C ASN A 137 28.93 9.11 52.90
N GLN A 138 29.86 8.63 52.06
CA GLN A 138 30.32 7.22 51.99
C GLN A 138 29.25 6.19 51.53
N GLN A 139 28.10 6.65 51.03
CA GLN A 139 27.05 5.82 50.43
C GLN A 139 26.97 6.04 48.92
N ALA A 140 27.02 4.97 48.15
CA ALA A 140 26.79 5.03 46.70
C ALA A 140 25.31 5.21 46.39
N ALA A 141 24.95 6.17 45.56
CA ALA A 141 23.59 6.44 45.13
C ALA A 141 23.54 6.83 43.64
N TRP A 142 22.39 6.60 43.01
CA TRP A 142 22.18 6.89 41.59
C TRP A 142 21.69 8.33 41.38
N VAL A 143 22.41 9.12 40.59
CA VAL A 143 21.90 10.35 39.98
C VAL A 143 21.23 9.95 38.67
N THR A 144 19.96 10.30 38.51
CA THR A 144 19.17 10.01 37.31
C THR A 144 19.33 11.16 36.33
N VAL A 145 19.85 10.86 35.14
CA VAL A 145 19.89 11.77 34.00
C VAL A 145 18.86 11.30 32.98
N ARG A 146 18.02 12.22 32.51
CA ARG A 146 17.16 11.99 31.36
C ARG A 146 17.43 13.01 30.28
N VAL A 147 17.40 12.58 29.03
CA VAL A 147 17.40 13.44 27.85
C VAL A 147 16.26 12.99 26.96
N ALA A 148 15.47 13.94 26.49
CA ALA A 148 14.33 13.71 25.62
C ALA A 148 14.48 14.52 24.34
N GLU A 149 14.11 13.92 23.21
CA GLU A 149 14.01 14.58 21.91
C GLU A 149 12.61 14.35 21.30
N THR A 150 12.14 15.29 20.48
CA THR A 150 10.93 15.04 19.67
C THR A 150 11.19 14.02 18.55
N ARG A 151 10.12 13.40 18.02
CA ARG A 151 10.23 12.28 17.08
C ARG A 151 10.32 12.66 15.59
N GLY A 152 10.35 13.95 15.24
CA GLY A 152 10.19 14.41 13.86
C GLY A 152 11.25 13.88 12.89
N ALA A 153 12.53 13.92 13.26
CA ALA A 153 13.65 13.53 12.42
C ALA A 153 13.78 12.01 12.25
N ARG A 154 13.40 11.23 13.28
CA ARG A 154 13.35 9.75 13.16
C ARG A 154 12.20 9.30 12.26
N GLU A 155 11.05 9.97 12.34
CA GLU A 155 9.91 9.74 11.46
C GLU A 155 10.23 10.14 10.02
N ALA A 156 10.80 11.34 9.81
CA ALA A 156 11.23 11.80 8.48
C ALA A 156 12.28 10.89 7.85
N LEU A 157 13.23 10.34 8.63
CA LEU A 157 14.21 9.36 8.14
C LEU A 157 13.53 8.04 7.75
N ALA A 158 12.56 7.56 8.53
CA ALA A 158 11.80 6.36 8.19
C ALA A 158 10.97 6.56 6.90
N GLU A 159 10.31 7.71 6.74
CA GLU A 159 9.62 8.09 5.51
C GLU A 159 10.58 8.22 4.32
N GLU A 160 11.77 8.79 4.49
CA GLU A 160 12.77 8.86 3.41
C GLU A 160 13.23 7.47 2.96
N ILE A 161 13.52 6.56 3.90
CA ILE A 161 13.88 5.16 3.60
C ILE A 161 12.73 4.49 2.82
N LEU A 162 11.48 4.71 3.23
CA LEU A 162 10.31 4.15 2.55
C LEU A 162 10.14 4.71 1.14
N ASN A 163 10.14 6.03 0.98
CA ASN A 163 9.96 6.72 -0.30
C ASN A 163 11.06 6.34 -1.30
N ARG A 164 12.32 6.27 -0.87
CA ARG A 164 13.44 5.79 -1.71
C ARG A 164 13.30 4.31 -2.10
N SER A 165 12.56 3.52 -1.35
CA SER A 165 12.36 2.08 -1.58
C SER A 165 11.13 1.74 -2.44
N VAL A 166 10.18 2.66 -2.62
CA VAL A 166 8.99 2.47 -3.48
C VAL A 166 9.37 2.21 -4.94
N LEU A 167 10.30 3.00 -5.51
CA LEU A 167 10.67 2.86 -6.92
C LEU A 167 11.34 1.50 -7.24
N PRO A 168 12.35 1.02 -6.48
CA PRO A 168 12.88 -0.33 -6.64
C PRO A 168 11.82 -1.43 -6.51
N LEU A 169 10.87 -1.29 -5.58
CA LEU A 169 9.77 -2.24 -5.40
C LEU A 169 8.84 -2.27 -6.63
N LEU A 170 8.46 -1.10 -7.16
CA LEU A 170 7.64 -1.01 -8.38
C LEU A 170 8.36 -1.60 -9.60
N ILE A 171 9.66 -1.36 -9.76
CA ILE A 171 10.47 -1.95 -10.84
C ILE A 171 10.49 -3.49 -10.70
N MET A 172 10.73 -4.02 -9.51
CA MET A 172 10.73 -5.46 -9.25
C MET A 172 9.37 -6.10 -9.56
N VAL A 173 8.27 -5.46 -9.16
CA VAL A 173 6.90 -5.90 -9.48
C VAL A 173 6.64 -5.87 -10.99
N ALA A 174 7.05 -4.80 -11.69
CA ALA A 174 6.90 -4.69 -13.15
C ALA A 174 7.71 -5.78 -13.90
N VAL A 175 8.94 -6.05 -13.47
CA VAL A 175 9.76 -7.15 -14.02
C VAL A 175 9.10 -8.51 -13.76
N ALA A 176 8.61 -8.74 -12.53
CA ALA A 176 7.90 -9.98 -12.20
C ALA A 176 6.64 -10.18 -13.05
N LEU A 177 5.83 -9.13 -13.25
CA LEU A 177 4.66 -9.16 -14.14
C LEU A 177 5.04 -9.41 -15.61
N GLY A 178 6.14 -8.81 -16.09
CA GLY A 178 6.66 -9.03 -17.44
C GLY A 178 7.11 -10.48 -17.67
N LEU A 179 7.88 -11.04 -16.73
CA LEU A 179 8.32 -12.44 -16.74
C LEU A 179 7.12 -13.41 -16.66
N LEU A 180 6.13 -13.09 -15.84
CA LEU A 180 4.90 -13.89 -15.67
C LEU A 180 4.05 -13.87 -16.95
N TRP A 181 3.86 -12.70 -17.57
CA TRP A 181 3.19 -12.57 -18.86
C TRP A 181 3.92 -13.35 -19.97
N PHE A 182 5.24 -13.23 -20.04
CA PHE A 182 6.06 -13.96 -21.00
C PHE A 182 5.98 -15.47 -20.78
N GLY A 183 6.15 -15.93 -19.54
CA GLY A 183 6.08 -17.36 -19.18
C GLY A 183 4.72 -17.98 -19.50
N VAL A 184 3.61 -17.32 -19.13
CA VAL A 184 2.25 -17.83 -19.40
C VAL A 184 1.92 -17.80 -20.90
N THR A 185 2.36 -16.78 -21.66
CA THR A 185 2.11 -16.74 -23.11
C THR A 185 2.94 -17.77 -23.86
N HIS A 186 4.21 -17.98 -23.47
CA HIS A 186 5.08 -18.98 -24.08
C HIS A 186 4.62 -20.42 -23.76
N ALA A 187 4.30 -20.73 -22.50
CA ALA A 187 3.86 -22.06 -22.08
C ALA A 187 2.55 -22.51 -22.74
N LEU A 188 1.63 -21.58 -23.05
CA LEU A 188 0.35 -21.89 -23.68
C LEU A 188 0.36 -21.78 -25.22
N ALA A 189 1.47 -21.31 -25.82
CA ALA A 189 1.57 -21.17 -27.28
C ALA A 189 1.32 -22.49 -28.07
N PRO A 190 1.81 -23.67 -27.64
CA PRO A 190 1.57 -24.92 -28.38
C PRO A 190 0.09 -25.32 -28.47
N LEU A 191 -0.74 -24.97 -27.48
CA LEU A 191 -2.18 -25.24 -27.53
C LEU A 191 -2.88 -24.47 -28.65
N LYS A 192 -2.42 -23.25 -28.94
CA LYS A 192 -2.96 -22.41 -30.02
C LYS A 192 -2.58 -22.95 -31.41
N LEU A 193 -1.46 -23.68 -31.53
CA LEU A 193 -1.10 -24.38 -32.76
C LEU A 193 -2.10 -25.51 -33.03
N ILE A 194 -2.37 -26.35 -32.03
CA ILE A 194 -3.36 -27.44 -32.11
C ILE A 194 -4.77 -26.90 -32.41
N GLU A 195 -5.17 -25.81 -31.74
CA GLU A 195 -6.46 -25.15 -31.99
C GLU A 195 -6.60 -24.70 -33.45
N ASN A 196 -5.58 -24.07 -34.01
CA ASN A 196 -5.59 -23.64 -35.41
C ASN A 196 -5.57 -24.84 -36.38
N GLU A 197 -4.75 -25.86 -36.12
CA GLU A 197 -4.65 -27.07 -36.96
C GLU A 197 -5.98 -27.82 -37.02
N LEU A 198 -6.77 -27.81 -35.95
CA LEU A 198 -8.14 -28.35 -35.93
C LEU A 198 -9.17 -27.40 -36.55
N ARG A 199 -9.11 -26.08 -36.28
CA ARG A 199 -10.12 -25.11 -36.74
C ARG A 199 -10.10 -24.87 -38.24
N TYR A 200 -8.94 -25.00 -38.90
CA TYR A 200 -8.79 -24.83 -40.35
C TYR A 200 -8.77 -26.16 -41.11
N ARG A 201 -9.03 -27.29 -40.44
CA ARG A 201 -9.04 -28.60 -41.09
C ARG A 201 -10.26 -28.78 -41.98
N LYS A 202 -10.08 -29.46 -43.11
CA LYS A 202 -11.21 -29.82 -43.98
C LYS A 202 -12.04 -30.94 -43.32
N PRO A 203 -13.37 -30.97 -43.47
CA PRO A 203 -14.22 -31.99 -42.84
C PRO A 203 -13.80 -33.45 -43.13
N ASP A 204 -13.21 -33.70 -44.29
CA ASP A 204 -12.82 -35.02 -44.76
C ASP A 204 -11.36 -35.40 -44.44
N ASP A 205 -10.57 -34.49 -43.85
CA ASP A 205 -9.16 -34.72 -43.49
C ASP A 205 -9.03 -35.33 -42.08
N LEU A 206 -8.93 -36.66 -42.04
CA LEU A 206 -8.79 -37.47 -40.82
C LEU A 206 -7.35 -37.93 -40.54
N HIS A 207 -6.33 -37.31 -41.15
CA HIS A 207 -4.94 -37.68 -40.88
C HIS A 207 -4.52 -37.34 -39.43
N ALA A 208 -3.52 -38.05 -38.89
CA ALA A 208 -2.99 -37.73 -37.56
C ALA A 208 -2.44 -36.29 -37.49
N LEU A 209 -2.60 -35.63 -36.33
CA LEU A 209 -1.90 -34.39 -36.00
C LEU A 209 -0.40 -34.68 -35.86
N ALA A 210 0.43 -33.97 -36.61
CA ALA A 210 1.88 -34.20 -36.69
C ALA A 210 2.72 -33.19 -35.88
N SER A 211 2.10 -32.09 -35.42
CA SER A 211 2.79 -31.04 -34.66
C SER A 211 3.42 -31.56 -33.36
N PRO A 212 4.67 -31.17 -33.02
CA PRO A 212 5.31 -31.58 -31.78
C PRO A 212 4.68 -30.88 -30.57
N VAL A 213 4.12 -31.66 -29.63
CA VAL A 213 3.40 -31.14 -28.46
C VAL A 213 4.10 -31.43 -27.12
N PRO A 214 3.92 -30.55 -26.10
CA PRO A 214 4.38 -30.78 -24.72
C PRO A 214 3.88 -32.10 -24.11
N ARG A 215 4.58 -32.60 -23.09
CA ARG A 215 4.28 -33.90 -22.43
C ARG A 215 2.88 -33.92 -21.80
N GLU A 216 2.42 -32.75 -21.37
CA GLU A 216 1.15 -32.48 -20.71
C GLU A 216 -0.03 -32.69 -21.69
N VAL A 217 0.16 -32.33 -22.96
CA VAL A 217 -0.89 -32.35 -24.00
C VAL A 217 -0.80 -33.61 -24.87
N ARG A 218 0.36 -34.28 -24.91
CA ARG A 218 0.60 -35.49 -25.72
C ARG A 218 -0.52 -36.54 -25.62
N ARG A 219 -0.93 -36.92 -24.40
CA ARG A 219 -1.99 -37.92 -24.17
C ARG A 219 -3.34 -37.52 -24.79
N LEU A 220 -3.64 -36.22 -24.90
CA LEU A 220 -4.86 -35.74 -25.57
C LEU A 220 -4.74 -35.85 -27.09
N VAL A 221 -3.57 -35.51 -27.65
CA VAL A 221 -3.30 -35.66 -29.10
C VAL A 221 -3.32 -37.13 -29.51
N ASP A 222 -2.72 -38.02 -28.72
CA ASP A 222 -2.74 -39.46 -28.96
C ASP A 222 -4.18 -40.02 -28.97
N ALA A 223 -5.02 -39.59 -28.01
CA ALA A 223 -6.42 -39.97 -27.94
C ALA A 223 -7.24 -39.45 -29.13
N LEU A 224 -6.96 -38.23 -29.60
CA LEU A 224 -7.62 -37.60 -30.74
C LEU A 224 -7.20 -38.25 -32.06
N ASN A 225 -5.91 -38.53 -32.25
CA ASN A 225 -5.38 -39.30 -33.38
C ASN A 225 -6.01 -40.70 -33.43
N GLY A 226 -6.09 -41.39 -32.28
CA GLY A 226 -6.78 -42.69 -32.18
C GLY A 226 -8.28 -42.62 -32.47
N PHE A 227 -8.95 -41.48 -32.21
CA PHE A 227 -10.34 -41.27 -32.60
C PHE A 227 -10.49 -41.08 -34.11
N MET A 228 -9.67 -40.22 -34.73
CA MET A 228 -9.71 -39.99 -36.18
C MET A 228 -9.47 -41.28 -36.97
N LEU A 229 -8.51 -42.12 -36.55
CA LEU A 229 -8.27 -43.44 -37.16
C LEU A 229 -9.49 -44.37 -37.08
N ARG A 230 -10.20 -44.41 -35.94
CA ARG A 230 -11.44 -45.20 -35.81
C ARG A 230 -12.56 -44.67 -36.71
N LEU A 231 -12.72 -43.36 -36.79
CA LEU A 231 -13.73 -42.73 -37.65
C LEU A 231 -13.45 -43.00 -39.13
N GLN A 232 -12.18 -42.90 -39.56
CA GLN A 232 -11.76 -43.24 -40.91
C GLN A 232 -12.07 -44.72 -41.25
N GLY A 233 -11.81 -45.63 -40.30
CA GLY A 233 -12.19 -47.04 -40.43
C GLY A 233 -13.69 -47.25 -40.64
N MET A 234 -14.53 -46.61 -39.80
CA MET A 234 -15.99 -46.70 -39.91
C MET A 234 -16.54 -46.17 -41.24
N LEU A 235 -16.04 -45.02 -41.70
CA LEU A 235 -16.45 -44.43 -42.99
C LEU A 235 -16.07 -45.32 -44.18
N ASN A 236 -14.88 -45.94 -44.15
CA ASN A 236 -14.46 -46.90 -45.17
C ASN A 236 -15.36 -48.14 -45.19
N SER A 237 -15.71 -48.69 -44.02
CA SER A 237 -16.66 -49.82 -43.93
C SER A 237 -18.03 -49.47 -44.49
N LEU A 238 -18.54 -48.27 -44.22
CA LEU A 238 -19.84 -47.81 -44.73
C LEU A 238 -19.82 -47.64 -46.26
N ASN A 239 -18.76 -47.04 -46.82
CA ASN A 239 -18.59 -46.92 -48.27
C ASN A 239 -18.55 -48.29 -48.97
N ASN A 240 -17.83 -49.26 -48.41
CA ASN A 240 -17.76 -50.61 -48.96
C ASN A 240 -19.13 -51.32 -48.92
N LEU A 241 -19.87 -51.22 -47.81
CA LEU A 241 -21.20 -51.82 -47.68
C LEU A 241 -22.21 -51.23 -48.68
N VAL A 242 -22.16 -49.91 -48.92
CA VAL A 242 -22.98 -49.24 -49.94
C VAL A 242 -22.65 -49.75 -51.34
N ALA A 243 -21.36 -49.94 -51.65
CA ALA A 243 -20.90 -50.45 -52.96
C ALA A 243 -21.35 -51.89 -53.22
N ASP A 244 -21.16 -52.80 -52.26
CA ASP A 244 -21.56 -54.21 -52.39
C ASP A 244 -23.08 -54.36 -52.50
N THR A 245 -23.84 -53.61 -51.69
CA THR A 245 -25.31 -53.62 -51.72
C THR A 245 -25.84 -53.17 -53.09
N ALA A 246 -25.26 -52.11 -53.67
CA ALA A 246 -25.63 -51.65 -55.01
C ALA A 246 -25.37 -52.72 -56.10
N HIS A 247 -24.30 -53.52 -55.95
CA HIS A 247 -24.00 -54.63 -56.85
C HIS A 247 -25.03 -55.76 -56.74
N GLN A 248 -25.39 -56.19 -55.54
CA GLN A 248 -26.32 -57.30 -55.31
C GLN A 248 -27.74 -57.02 -55.81
N VAL A 249 -28.20 -55.77 -55.76
CA VAL A 249 -29.52 -55.36 -56.29
C VAL A 249 -29.56 -55.30 -57.82
N ARG A 250 -28.42 -55.01 -58.47
CA ARG A 250 -28.34 -54.83 -59.94
C ARG A 250 -28.58 -56.12 -60.71
N THR A 251 -28.06 -57.23 -60.20
CA THR A 251 -28.11 -58.57 -60.83
C THR A 251 -29.53 -59.12 -61.03
N PRO A 252 -30.42 -59.19 -60.01
CA PRO A 252 -31.79 -59.67 -60.21
C PRO A 252 -32.61 -58.74 -61.11
N LEU A 253 -32.41 -57.41 -61.05
CA LEU A 253 -33.08 -56.46 -61.93
C LEU A 253 -32.69 -56.65 -63.41
N ALA A 254 -31.40 -56.89 -63.70
CA ALA A 254 -30.94 -57.20 -65.05
C ALA A 254 -31.56 -58.51 -65.57
N SER A 255 -31.64 -59.55 -64.74
CA SER A 255 -32.27 -60.83 -65.09
C SER A 255 -33.78 -60.70 -65.36
N LEU A 256 -34.48 -59.90 -64.55
CA LEU A 256 -35.92 -59.63 -64.71
C LEU A 256 -36.19 -58.88 -66.03
N ARG A 257 -35.35 -57.90 -66.38
CA ARG A 257 -35.44 -57.17 -67.66
C ARG A 257 -35.26 -58.11 -68.86
N ALA A 258 -34.19 -58.92 -68.87
CA ALA A 258 -33.91 -59.85 -69.96
C ALA A 258 -35.02 -60.90 -70.16
N GLN A 259 -35.58 -61.45 -69.06
CA GLN A 259 -36.73 -62.37 -69.17
C GLN A 259 -38.00 -61.69 -69.70
N SER A 260 -38.20 -60.40 -69.41
CA SER A 260 -39.33 -59.61 -69.90
C SER A 260 -39.22 -59.29 -71.38
N GLU A 261 -38.02 -58.92 -71.85
CA GLU A 261 -37.71 -58.72 -73.27
C GLU A 261 -38.04 -60.00 -74.08
N VAL A 262 -37.55 -61.17 -73.64
CA VAL A 262 -37.82 -62.46 -74.33
C VAL A 262 -39.28 -62.92 -74.20
N ALA A 263 -40.02 -62.49 -73.17
CA ALA A 263 -41.45 -62.81 -73.08
C ALA A 263 -42.29 -62.03 -74.10
N LEU A 264 -41.96 -60.77 -74.38
CA LEU A 264 -42.70 -59.92 -75.33
C LEU A 264 -42.68 -60.47 -76.77
N GLU A 265 -41.68 -61.28 -77.13
CA GLU A 265 -41.51 -61.87 -78.46
C GLU A 265 -42.10 -63.30 -78.57
N GLU A 266 -42.57 -63.91 -77.47
CA GLU A 266 -43.04 -65.30 -77.43
C GLU A 266 -44.49 -65.42 -77.91
N THR A 267 -44.70 -65.99 -79.10
CA THR A 267 -46.04 -66.16 -79.71
C THR A 267 -46.81 -67.40 -79.22
N ASN A 268 -46.18 -68.31 -78.48
CA ASN A 268 -46.85 -69.51 -77.95
C ASN A 268 -47.50 -69.22 -76.57
N PRO A 269 -48.82 -69.41 -76.40
CA PRO A 269 -49.51 -69.11 -75.14
C PRO A 269 -49.01 -69.85 -73.90
N GLU A 270 -48.58 -71.12 -74.03
CA GLU A 270 -48.09 -71.89 -72.88
C GLU A 270 -46.68 -71.46 -72.48
N LYS A 271 -45.77 -71.25 -73.44
CA LYS A 271 -44.43 -70.74 -73.17
C LYS A 271 -44.46 -69.31 -72.62
N MET A 272 -45.33 -68.46 -73.15
CA MET A 272 -45.60 -67.13 -72.61
C MET A 272 -46.04 -67.22 -71.13
N ARG A 273 -46.97 -68.13 -70.81
CA ARG A 273 -47.43 -68.34 -69.42
C ARG A 273 -46.31 -68.84 -68.50
N GLU A 274 -45.43 -69.72 -69.00
CA GLU A 274 -44.25 -70.17 -68.27
C GLU A 274 -43.26 -69.02 -68.01
N ARG A 275 -42.96 -68.20 -69.03
CA ARG A 275 -42.07 -67.03 -68.92
C ARG A 275 -42.64 -65.97 -67.96
N LEU A 276 -43.93 -65.65 -68.06
CA LEU A 276 -44.62 -64.76 -67.12
C LEU A 276 -44.54 -65.29 -65.68
N THR A 277 -44.64 -66.60 -65.49
CA THR A 277 -44.46 -67.24 -64.17
C THR A 277 -43.02 -67.08 -63.66
N ARG A 278 -42.00 -67.22 -64.53
CA ARG A 278 -40.59 -66.96 -64.20
C ARG A 278 -40.30 -65.48 -63.90
N ILE A 279 -40.88 -64.54 -64.65
CA ILE A 279 -40.80 -63.10 -64.39
C ILE A 279 -41.43 -62.77 -63.03
N HIS A 280 -42.62 -63.30 -62.75
CA HIS A 280 -43.31 -63.13 -61.47
C HIS A 280 -42.46 -63.66 -60.30
N LEU A 281 -41.90 -64.87 -60.42
CA LEU A 281 -41.00 -65.45 -59.41
C LEU A 281 -39.73 -64.61 -59.21
N ASN A 282 -39.13 -64.07 -60.28
CA ASN A 282 -37.96 -63.19 -60.16
C ASN A 282 -38.32 -61.81 -59.58
N ALA A 283 -39.50 -61.27 -59.88
CA ALA A 283 -40.02 -60.06 -59.25
C ALA A 283 -40.29 -60.25 -57.74
N CYS A 284 -40.88 -61.40 -57.37
CA CYS A 284 -41.03 -61.78 -55.96
C CYS A 284 -39.67 -61.93 -55.25
N ARG A 285 -38.68 -62.56 -55.89
CA ARG A 285 -37.31 -62.67 -55.34
C ARG A 285 -36.62 -61.32 -55.20
N ALA A 286 -36.74 -60.44 -56.18
CA ALA A 286 -36.18 -59.08 -56.11
C ALA A 286 -36.87 -58.25 -55.02
N SER A 287 -38.20 -58.35 -54.90
CA SER A 287 -38.96 -57.72 -53.82
C SER A 287 -38.60 -58.29 -52.45
N GLN A 288 -38.38 -59.61 -52.33
CA GLN A 288 -37.89 -60.25 -51.11
C GLN A 288 -36.48 -59.75 -50.76
N LEU A 289 -35.56 -59.65 -51.73
CA LEU A 289 -34.20 -59.14 -51.50
C LEU A 289 -34.20 -57.67 -51.07
N VAL A 290 -35.02 -56.82 -51.72
CA VAL A 290 -35.19 -55.41 -51.34
C VAL A 290 -35.82 -55.28 -49.96
N ASN A 291 -36.85 -56.06 -49.63
CA ASN A 291 -37.42 -56.10 -48.29
C ASN A 291 -36.42 -56.61 -47.25
N GLN A 292 -35.56 -57.57 -47.60
CA GLN A 292 -34.52 -58.12 -46.73
C GLN A 292 -33.45 -57.06 -46.44
N LEU A 293 -32.96 -56.34 -47.45
CA LEU A 293 -32.02 -55.23 -47.31
C LEU A 293 -32.61 -54.05 -46.54
N LEU A 294 -33.89 -53.70 -46.79
CA LEU A 294 -34.60 -52.67 -46.03
C LEU A 294 -34.83 -53.08 -44.58
N MET A 295 -35.10 -54.35 -44.30
CA MET A 295 -35.26 -54.87 -42.93
C MET A 295 -33.93 -54.89 -42.16
N ASP A 296 -32.84 -55.34 -42.77
CA ASP A 296 -31.51 -55.30 -42.14
C ASP A 296 -31.07 -53.86 -41.86
N ALA A 297 -31.26 -52.93 -42.80
CA ALA A 297 -30.96 -51.51 -42.61
C ALA A 297 -31.86 -50.86 -41.53
N THR A 298 -33.17 -51.13 -41.55
CA THR A 298 -34.13 -50.51 -40.61
C THR A 298 -33.97 -51.02 -39.18
N ILE A 299 -33.66 -52.30 -38.99
CA ILE A 299 -33.45 -52.89 -37.66
C ILE A 299 -32.08 -52.49 -37.11
N THR A 300 -31.00 -52.61 -37.89
CA THR A 300 -29.64 -52.28 -37.42
C THR A 300 -29.54 -50.80 -37.04
N HIS A 301 -30.03 -49.88 -37.88
CA HIS A 301 -29.96 -48.43 -37.62
C HIS A 301 -30.88 -47.98 -36.45
N ARG A 302 -31.95 -48.72 -36.12
CA ARG A 302 -32.80 -48.40 -34.94
C ARG A 302 -32.35 -49.05 -33.65
N MET A 303 -31.69 -50.22 -33.68
CA MET A 303 -31.16 -50.85 -32.47
C MET A 303 -30.03 -50.02 -31.83
N GLU A 304 -29.28 -49.24 -32.63
CA GLU A 304 -28.28 -48.30 -32.13
C GLU A 304 -28.88 -46.96 -31.63
N SER A 305 -29.99 -46.50 -32.24
CA SER A 305 -30.68 -45.27 -31.86
C SER A 305 -31.69 -45.50 -30.71
N ARG A 306 -31.18 -45.52 -29.48
CA ARG A 306 -31.98 -45.61 -28.24
C ARG A 306 -33.02 -44.49 -28.12
N ARG A 307 -34.24 -44.73 -28.59
CA ARG A 307 -35.40 -43.85 -28.38
C ARG A 307 -36.63 -44.62 -27.90
N ASN A 308 -36.42 -45.36 -26.82
CA ASN A 308 -37.51 -45.98 -26.06
C ASN A 308 -38.39 -44.89 -25.43
N ASP A 309 -39.68 -45.19 -25.30
CA ASP A 309 -40.67 -44.36 -24.61
C ASP A 309 -41.55 -45.29 -23.75
N MET A 310 -42.42 -44.73 -22.90
CA MET A 310 -43.40 -45.49 -22.14
C MET A 310 -44.60 -45.83 -23.04
N VAL A 311 -44.66 -47.07 -23.53
CA VAL A 311 -45.68 -47.55 -24.48
C VAL A 311 -46.79 -48.29 -23.75
N GLY A 312 -48.05 -47.86 -23.91
CA GLY A 312 -49.21 -48.54 -23.32
C GLY A 312 -49.47 -49.91 -23.98
N ILE A 313 -49.43 -51.00 -23.22
CA ILE A 313 -49.61 -52.35 -23.79
C ILE A 313 -51.01 -52.54 -24.40
N ALA A 314 -52.04 -51.97 -23.78
CA ALA A 314 -53.41 -52.02 -24.28
C ALA A 314 -53.59 -51.25 -25.61
N GLU A 315 -52.80 -50.20 -25.85
CA GLU A 315 -52.76 -49.49 -27.15
C GLU A 315 -52.22 -50.43 -28.23
N ILE A 316 -51.10 -51.10 -27.97
CA ILE A 316 -50.46 -52.04 -28.91
C ILE A 316 -51.37 -53.23 -29.25
N VAL A 317 -52.05 -53.82 -28.27
CA VAL A 317 -53.01 -54.92 -28.51
C VAL A 317 -54.19 -54.45 -29.37
N ASN A 318 -54.67 -53.22 -29.16
CA ASN A 318 -55.77 -52.66 -29.96
C ASN A 318 -55.32 -52.24 -31.37
N GLU A 319 -54.10 -51.70 -31.53
CA GLU A 319 -53.49 -51.43 -32.85
C GLU A 319 -53.33 -52.71 -33.69
N THR A 320 -52.91 -53.82 -33.08
CA THR A 320 -52.82 -55.12 -33.78
C THR A 320 -54.22 -55.64 -34.13
N ARG A 321 -55.19 -55.56 -33.21
CA ARG A 321 -56.60 -55.94 -33.47
C ARG A 321 -57.19 -55.21 -34.68
N GLN A 322 -56.94 -53.90 -34.82
CA GLN A 322 -57.47 -53.08 -35.91
C GLN A 322 -56.92 -53.44 -37.31
N ARG A 323 -55.80 -54.18 -37.38
CA ARG A 323 -55.12 -54.53 -38.65
C ARG A 323 -55.43 -55.95 -39.15
N ILE A 324 -56.19 -56.72 -38.38
CA ILE A 324 -56.59 -58.10 -38.73
C ILE A 324 -57.88 -58.05 -39.55
N GLY A 325 -57.99 -58.92 -40.57
CA GLY A 325 -59.16 -58.98 -41.43
C GLY A 325 -60.43 -59.40 -40.69
N PRO A 326 -61.64 -58.98 -41.13
CA PRO A 326 -62.88 -59.17 -40.37
C PRO A 326 -63.26 -60.64 -40.11
N LEU A 327 -62.81 -61.57 -40.96
CA LEU A 327 -63.00 -63.02 -40.75
C LEU A 327 -62.14 -63.56 -39.59
N ASP A 328 -60.86 -63.17 -39.53
CA ASP A 328 -59.94 -63.60 -38.47
C ASP A 328 -60.18 -62.88 -37.14
N LEU A 329 -60.75 -61.67 -37.19
CA LEU A 329 -61.14 -60.89 -36.03
C LEU A 329 -62.22 -61.61 -35.18
N GLN A 330 -63.08 -62.42 -35.79
CA GLN A 330 -64.06 -63.27 -35.06
C GLN A 330 -63.40 -64.40 -34.27
N ARG A 331 -62.18 -64.81 -34.66
CA ARG A 331 -61.41 -65.89 -34.03
C ARG A 331 -60.47 -65.40 -32.93
N LEU A 332 -60.37 -64.09 -32.72
CA LEU A 332 -59.45 -63.49 -31.74
C LEU A 332 -60.16 -63.17 -30.42
N ARG A 333 -59.75 -63.83 -29.34
CA ARG A 333 -60.19 -63.50 -27.97
C ARG A 333 -59.09 -62.74 -27.24
N ILE A 334 -59.42 -61.58 -26.67
CA ILE A 334 -58.47 -60.72 -25.95
C ILE A 334 -58.92 -60.56 -24.50
N ALA A 335 -58.06 -60.96 -23.57
CA ALA A 335 -58.22 -60.73 -22.14
C ALA A 335 -57.07 -59.86 -21.62
N ILE A 336 -57.38 -58.68 -21.07
CA ILE A 336 -56.40 -57.79 -20.43
C ILE A 336 -56.86 -57.56 -19.00
N ALA A 337 -56.07 -58.06 -18.05
CA ALA A 337 -56.36 -57.94 -16.63
C ALA A 337 -56.42 -56.46 -16.19
N PRO A 338 -57.33 -56.08 -15.26
CA PRO A 338 -57.55 -54.68 -14.90
C PRO A 338 -56.28 -53.94 -14.44
N GLU A 339 -55.38 -54.65 -13.75
CA GLU A 339 -54.14 -54.14 -13.15
C GLU A 339 -53.10 -53.71 -14.20
N VAL A 340 -53.17 -54.29 -15.41
CA VAL A 340 -52.23 -54.01 -16.52
C VAL A 340 -52.86 -53.27 -17.69
N ARG A 341 -54.17 -52.99 -17.64
CA ARG A 341 -54.88 -52.21 -18.68
C ARG A 341 -54.31 -50.78 -18.86
N ARG A 342 -53.69 -50.22 -17.82
CA ARG A 342 -52.96 -48.94 -17.86
C ARG A 342 -51.42 -49.10 -17.78
N ALA A 343 -50.90 -50.32 -17.79
CA ALA A 343 -49.45 -50.55 -17.74
C ALA A 343 -48.79 -50.01 -19.01
N ARG A 344 -47.69 -49.26 -18.82
CA ARG A 344 -46.81 -48.81 -19.90
C ARG A 344 -45.46 -49.49 -19.73
N VAL A 345 -44.94 -50.07 -20.81
CA VAL A 345 -43.62 -50.72 -20.86
C VAL A 345 -42.62 -49.78 -21.50
N TRP A 346 -41.38 -49.77 -21.02
CA TRP A 346 -40.32 -48.94 -21.58
C TRP A 346 -39.77 -49.58 -22.86
N GLY A 347 -40.03 -48.98 -24.03
CA GLY A 347 -39.66 -49.60 -25.30
C GLY A 347 -39.96 -48.79 -26.56
N ASP A 348 -39.54 -49.33 -27.70
CA ASP A 348 -39.90 -48.79 -29.01
C ASP A 348 -41.32 -49.27 -29.41
N ARG A 349 -42.24 -48.31 -29.61
CA ARG A 349 -43.66 -48.57 -29.95
C ARG A 349 -43.80 -49.41 -31.23
N VAL A 350 -42.93 -49.21 -32.21
CA VAL A 350 -42.97 -49.92 -33.49
C VAL A 350 -42.46 -51.34 -33.33
N ALA A 351 -41.33 -51.53 -32.64
CA ALA A 351 -40.76 -52.86 -32.36
C ALA A 351 -41.74 -53.74 -31.56
N LEU A 352 -42.33 -53.21 -30.49
CA LEU A 352 -43.30 -53.94 -29.66
C LEU A 352 -44.59 -54.28 -30.44
N ARG A 353 -45.04 -53.41 -31.34
CA ARG A 353 -46.17 -53.72 -32.23
C ARG A 353 -45.84 -54.81 -33.23
N GLU A 354 -44.69 -54.75 -33.88
CA GLU A 354 -44.28 -55.76 -34.87
C GLU A 354 -44.02 -57.12 -34.21
N MET A 355 -43.49 -57.14 -32.98
CA MET A 355 -43.43 -58.36 -32.16
C MET A 355 -44.82 -58.98 -31.97
N LEU A 356 -45.81 -58.21 -31.49
CA LEU A 356 -47.17 -58.72 -31.30
C LEU A 356 -47.83 -59.13 -32.63
N ARG A 357 -47.60 -58.39 -33.72
CA ARG A 357 -48.12 -58.74 -35.04
C ARG A 357 -47.57 -60.10 -35.50
N ASN A 358 -46.26 -60.31 -35.43
CA ASN A 358 -45.63 -61.59 -35.79
C ASN A 358 -46.16 -62.76 -34.95
N LEU A 359 -46.47 -62.56 -33.67
CA LEU A 359 -47.07 -63.60 -32.83
C LEU A 359 -48.50 -63.95 -33.27
N VAL A 360 -49.34 -62.95 -33.55
CA VAL A 360 -50.74 -63.18 -33.92
C VAL A 360 -50.86 -63.70 -35.36
N ASP A 361 -50.06 -63.19 -36.30
CA ASP A 361 -49.97 -63.67 -37.68
C ASP A 361 -49.58 -65.16 -37.71
N ASN A 362 -48.61 -65.58 -36.87
CA ASN A 362 -48.25 -66.99 -36.74
C ASN A 362 -49.39 -67.83 -36.13
N ALA A 363 -50.00 -67.37 -35.03
CA ALA A 363 -51.07 -68.10 -34.35
C ALA A 363 -52.30 -68.33 -35.24
N LEU A 364 -52.74 -67.30 -35.98
CA LEU A 364 -53.87 -67.40 -36.92
C LEU A 364 -53.58 -68.37 -38.07
N ARG A 365 -52.32 -68.39 -38.54
CA ARG A 365 -51.84 -69.21 -39.65
C ARG A 365 -51.74 -70.70 -39.32
N TYR A 366 -51.16 -71.06 -38.17
CA TYR A 366 -50.93 -72.46 -37.80
C TYR A 366 -52.13 -73.14 -37.14
N ALA A 367 -53.17 -72.37 -36.76
CA ALA A 367 -54.41 -72.89 -36.21
C ALA A 367 -55.65 -72.41 -37.00
N PRO A 368 -55.80 -72.70 -38.31
CA PRO A 368 -56.77 -72.04 -39.20
C PRO A 368 -58.25 -72.21 -38.82
N ALA A 369 -58.62 -73.28 -38.12
CA ALA A 369 -59.97 -73.48 -37.55
C ALA A 369 -60.06 -73.14 -36.04
N GLY A 370 -58.94 -72.78 -35.41
CA GLY A 370 -58.81 -72.49 -33.99
C GLY A 370 -59.10 -71.03 -33.65
N VAL A 371 -59.49 -70.83 -32.39
CA VAL A 371 -59.52 -69.52 -31.71
C VAL A 371 -58.10 -69.19 -31.25
N VAL A 372 -57.67 -67.94 -31.45
CA VAL A 372 -56.41 -67.39 -30.93
C VAL A 372 -56.73 -66.54 -29.70
N GLU A 373 -56.03 -66.81 -28.59
CA GLU A 373 -56.26 -66.18 -27.30
C GLU A 373 -55.04 -65.31 -26.94
N ILE A 374 -55.26 -63.99 -26.81
CA ILE A 374 -54.28 -63.04 -26.28
C ILE A 374 -54.64 -62.75 -24.83
N GLN A 375 -53.75 -63.07 -23.91
CA GLN A 375 -53.90 -62.79 -22.48
C GLN A 375 -52.78 -61.87 -21.99
N VAL A 376 -53.13 -60.87 -21.17
CA VAL A 376 -52.19 -59.89 -20.63
C VAL A 376 -52.41 -59.75 -19.12
N ASP A 377 -51.41 -60.19 -18.35
CA ASP A 377 -51.48 -60.33 -16.88
C ASP A 377 -50.34 -59.57 -16.18
N LYS A 378 -50.54 -59.28 -14.89
CA LYS A 378 -49.48 -58.78 -14.01
C LYS A 378 -48.67 -59.93 -13.44
N LEU A 379 -47.35 -59.87 -13.55
CA LEU A 379 -46.41 -60.80 -12.91
C LEU A 379 -45.74 -60.16 -11.68
N PRO A 380 -45.26 -60.97 -10.72
CA PRO A 380 -44.44 -60.49 -9.61
C PRO A 380 -43.18 -59.73 -10.09
N GLY A 381 -42.67 -58.82 -9.25
CA GLY A 381 -41.44 -58.07 -9.56
C GLY A 381 -41.59 -56.94 -10.59
N ASN A 382 -42.77 -56.30 -10.64
CA ASN A 382 -43.12 -55.22 -11.58
C ASN A 382 -42.93 -55.61 -13.07
N ARG A 383 -43.32 -56.84 -13.41
CA ARG A 383 -43.32 -57.37 -14.78
C ARG A 383 -44.73 -57.58 -15.31
N LEU A 384 -44.85 -57.52 -16.62
CA LEU A 384 -46.01 -57.81 -17.45
C LEU A 384 -45.82 -59.19 -18.06
N GLY A 385 -46.85 -60.03 -18.07
CA GLY A 385 -46.93 -61.23 -18.91
C GLY A 385 -47.84 -60.98 -20.10
N LEU A 386 -47.35 -61.23 -21.31
CA LEU A 386 -48.12 -61.23 -22.56
C LEU A 386 -48.08 -62.64 -23.14
N THR A 387 -49.23 -63.28 -23.23
CA THR A 387 -49.39 -64.66 -23.71
C THR A 387 -50.21 -64.66 -24.98
N VAL A 388 -49.72 -65.32 -26.04
CA VAL A 388 -50.51 -65.64 -27.24
C VAL A 388 -50.62 -67.15 -27.35
N ALA A 389 -51.84 -67.67 -27.35
CA ALA A 389 -52.12 -69.10 -27.39
C ALA A 389 -53.00 -69.46 -28.60
N ASP A 390 -52.69 -70.59 -29.23
CA ASP A 390 -53.43 -71.14 -30.36
C ASP A 390 -53.90 -72.58 -30.09
N ARG A 391 -54.43 -73.23 -31.13
CA ARG A 391 -54.81 -74.66 -31.18
C ARG A 391 -54.21 -75.38 -32.39
N GLY A 392 -52.99 -74.99 -32.79
CA GLY A 392 -52.21 -75.64 -33.84
C GLY A 392 -51.56 -76.95 -33.35
N PRO A 393 -50.63 -77.53 -34.14
CA PRO A 393 -49.98 -78.79 -33.79
C PRO A 393 -49.00 -78.71 -32.59
N GLY A 394 -48.69 -77.50 -32.10
CA GLY A 394 -47.62 -77.30 -31.11
C GLY A 394 -46.23 -77.36 -31.75
N ILE A 395 -45.19 -77.42 -30.92
CA ILE A 395 -43.78 -77.54 -31.33
C ILE A 395 -43.13 -78.66 -30.52
N ALA A 396 -42.38 -79.56 -31.14
CA ALA A 396 -41.65 -80.61 -30.41
C ALA A 396 -40.61 -79.98 -29.46
N SER A 397 -40.40 -80.60 -28.29
CA SER A 397 -39.46 -80.08 -27.28
C SER A 397 -38.04 -79.90 -27.83
N GLU A 398 -37.62 -80.79 -28.72
CA GLU A 398 -36.31 -80.76 -29.42
C GLU A 398 -36.20 -79.64 -30.47
N GLU A 399 -37.33 -79.17 -31.03
CA GLU A 399 -37.35 -78.13 -32.07
C GLU A 399 -37.49 -76.71 -31.49
N SER A 400 -37.72 -76.58 -30.19
CA SER A 400 -38.12 -75.32 -29.54
C SER A 400 -37.03 -74.25 -29.53
N GLU A 401 -35.75 -74.63 -29.54
CA GLU A 401 -34.64 -73.68 -29.71
C GLU A 401 -34.44 -73.34 -31.20
N ARG A 402 -34.51 -74.34 -32.08
CA ARG A 402 -34.34 -74.17 -33.54
C ARG A 402 -35.31 -73.15 -34.12
N VAL A 403 -36.59 -73.16 -33.72
CA VAL A 403 -37.60 -72.19 -34.21
C VAL A 403 -37.38 -70.74 -33.74
N LEU A 404 -36.47 -70.51 -32.78
CA LEU A 404 -36.09 -69.18 -32.31
C LEU A 404 -34.85 -68.62 -33.03
N GLU A 405 -34.18 -69.43 -33.85
CA GLU A 405 -33.06 -69.02 -34.71
C GLU A 405 -33.57 -68.34 -35.99
N ARG A 406 -32.73 -67.50 -36.61
CA ARG A 406 -33.08 -66.87 -37.90
C ARG A 406 -33.25 -67.95 -38.97
N PHE A 407 -34.39 -67.94 -39.66
CA PHE A 407 -34.80 -68.93 -40.67
C PHE A 407 -35.13 -70.33 -40.10
N GLY A 408 -35.14 -70.49 -38.78
CA GLY A 408 -35.51 -71.74 -38.11
C GLY A 408 -36.99 -72.10 -38.32
N ARG A 409 -37.26 -73.37 -38.64
CA ARG A 409 -38.61 -73.89 -38.90
C ARG A 409 -38.78 -75.25 -38.24
N GLY A 410 -39.94 -75.51 -37.65
CA GLY A 410 -40.29 -76.83 -37.12
C GLY A 410 -40.80 -77.76 -38.23
N SER A 411 -40.65 -79.06 -38.01
CA SER A 411 -41.08 -80.16 -38.90
C SER A 411 -42.51 -80.00 -39.43
N ALA A 412 -43.47 -79.67 -38.56
CA ALA A 412 -44.88 -79.45 -38.91
C ALA A 412 -45.13 -78.23 -39.83
N ALA A 413 -44.13 -77.37 -40.04
CA ALA A 413 -44.27 -76.13 -40.81
C ALA A 413 -43.68 -76.19 -42.23
N GLU A 414 -42.95 -77.24 -42.62
CA GLU A 414 -42.21 -77.28 -43.90
C GLU A 414 -43.13 -77.15 -45.13
N ALA A 415 -44.34 -77.72 -45.08
CA ALA A 415 -45.31 -77.69 -46.17
C ALA A 415 -46.02 -76.34 -46.40
N MET A 416 -45.74 -75.29 -45.61
CA MET A 416 -46.39 -73.97 -45.73
C MET A 416 -45.44 -72.86 -46.24
N PRO A 417 -45.91 -71.88 -47.04
CA PRO A 417 -45.04 -70.81 -47.57
C PRO A 417 -44.73 -69.70 -46.53
N GLY A 418 -43.63 -69.79 -45.79
CA GLY A 418 -43.24 -68.82 -44.75
C GLY A 418 -41.73 -68.62 -44.62
N SER A 419 -41.30 -67.47 -44.11
CA SER A 419 -39.90 -67.02 -44.11
C SER A 419 -39.03 -67.51 -42.95
N GLY A 420 -39.61 -68.13 -41.91
CA GLY A 420 -38.86 -68.55 -40.70
C GLY A 420 -38.27 -67.41 -39.86
N LEU A 421 -38.64 -66.15 -40.13
CA LEU A 421 -38.07 -64.98 -39.43
C LEU A 421 -38.91 -64.50 -38.24
N GLY A 422 -40.22 -64.78 -38.22
CA GLY A 422 -41.17 -64.16 -37.27
C GLY A 422 -40.83 -64.40 -35.79
N LEU A 423 -40.49 -65.63 -35.39
CA LEU A 423 -40.15 -65.95 -34.00
C LEU A 423 -38.75 -65.45 -33.60
N SER A 424 -37.78 -65.45 -34.52
CA SER A 424 -36.46 -64.84 -34.26
C SER A 424 -36.54 -63.31 -34.08
N ILE A 425 -37.43 -62.63 -34.84
CA ILE A 425 -37.71 -61.19 -34.63
C ILE A 425 -38.34 -60.97 -33.25
N VAL A 426 -39.30 -61.80 -32.85
CA VAL A 426 -39.89 -61.73 -31.50
C VAL A 426 -38.82 -61.91 -30.44
N LYS A 427 -37.93 -62.91 -30.55
CA LYS A 427 -36.83 -63.11 -29.60
C LYS A 427 -35.94 -61.88 -29.47
N SER A 428 -35.45 -61.33 -30.59
CA SER A 428 -34.59 -60.14 -30.57
C SER A 428 -35.30 -58.89 -30.00
N VAL A 429 -36.59 -58.69 -30.29
CA VAL A 429 -37.35 -57.58 -29.68
C VAL A 429 -37.50 -57.78 -28.18
N VAL A 430 -37.82 -59.00 -27.71
CA VAL A 430 -37.99 -59.29 -26.28
C VAL A 430 -36.67 -59.11 -25.51
N GLU A 431 -35.57 -59.62 -26.05
CA GLU A 431 -34.22 -59.48 -25.46
C GLU A 431 -33.80 -57.99 -25.38
N ALA A 432 -33.99 -57.22 -26.45
CA ALA A 432 -33.70 -55.79 -26.48
C ALA A 432 -34.54 -54.96 -25.50
N HIS A 433 -35.68 -55.47 -25.06
CA HIS A 433 -36.56 -54.86 -24.05
C HIS A 433 -36.38 -55.48 -22.64
N THR A 434 -35.27 -56.21 -22.40
CA THR A 434 -34.95 -56.88 -21.12
C THR A 434 -36.01 -57.88 -20.64
N GLY A 435 -36.79 -58.39 -21.59
CA GLY A 435 -37.82 -59.38 -21.38
C GLY A 435 -37.32 -60.82 -21.47
N THR A 436 -38.24 -61.77 -21.28
CA THR A 436 -37.97 -63.20 -21.53
C THR A 436 -39.06 -63.81 -22.40
N LEU A 437 -38.66 -64.61 -23.38
CA LEU A 437 -39.54 -65.36 -24.28
C LEU A 437 -39.51 -66.84 -23.88
N THR A 438 -40.68 -67.47 -23.77
CA THR A 438 -40.81 -68.91 -23.50
C THR A 438 -41.91 -69.52 -24.35
N LEU A 439 -41.67 -70.73 -24.85
CA LEU A 439 -42.61 -71.53 -25.64
C LEU A 439 -43.08 -72.73 -24.81
N ARG A 440 -44.38 -73.01 -24.80
CA ARG A 440 -44.97 -74.18 -24.13
C ARG A 440 -46.10 -74.77 -24.98
N ASN A 441 -46.20 -76.10 -25.01
CA ASN A 441 -47.38 -76.75 -25.62
C ASN A 441 -48.57 -76.73 -24.65
N ARG A 442 -49.77 -76.60 -25.19
CA ARG A 442 -51.03 -76.57 -24.45
C ARG A 442 -51.57 -77.99 -24.23
N GLY A 443 -52.06 -78.26 -23.02
CA GLY A 443 -52.80 -79.50 -22.74
C GLY A 443 -54.06 -79.58 -23.60
N GLY A 444 -54.14 -80.59 -24.47
CA GLY A 444 -55.20 -80.72 -25.49
C GLY A 444 -54.84 -80.20 -26.89
N GLY A 445 -53.59 -79.81 -27.13
CA GLY A 445 -53.09 -79.33 -28.42
C GLY A 445 -53.04 -77.79 -28.53
N GLY A 446 -52.07 -77.28 -29.28
CA GLY A 446 -51.78 -75.85 -29.45
C GLY A 446 -50.42 -75.41 -28.89
N LEU A 447 -49.91 -74.29 -29.39
CA LEU A 447 -48.76 -73.59 -28.85
C LEU A 447 -49.20 -72.43 -27.95
N LEU A 448 -48.40 -72.14 -26.93
CA LEU A 448 -48.58 -71.05 -25.98
C LEU A 448 -47.26 -70.30 -25.85
N VAL A 449 -47.24 -69.07 -26.36
CA VAL A 449 -46.06 -68.20 -26.43
C VAL A 449 -46.15 -67.13 -25.35
N CYS A 450 -45.26 -67.20 -24.36
CA CYS A 450 -45.23 -66.29 -23.22
C CYS A 450 -44.04 -65.33 -23.31
N VAL A 451 -44.34 -64.02 -23.32
CA VAL A 451 -43.39 -62.91 -23.28
C VAL A 451 -43.51 -62.20 -21.93
N THR A 452 -42.40 -61.97 -21.23
CA THR A 452 -42.36 -61.10 -20.03
C THR A 452 -41.65 -59.79 -20.33
N LEU A 453 -42.13 -58.65 -19.79
CA LEU A 453 -41.54 -57.31 -19.96
C LEU A 453 -41.59 -56.50 -18.64
N PRO A 454 -40.63 -55.60 -18.34
CA PRO A 454 -40.67 -54.75 -17.14
C PRO A 454 -41.57 -53.51 -17.29
N ILE A 455 -42.16 -53.04 -16.18
CA ILE A 455 -43.15 -51.94 -16.12
C ILE A 455 -42.54 -50.60 -15.62
N SER A 456 -41.23 -50.51 -15.37
CA SER A 456 -40.59 -49.26 -14.86
C SER A 456 -39.14 -49.06 -15.28
N MET A 457 -38.75 -47.79 -15.42
CA MET A 457 -37.38 -47.32 -15.69
C MET A 457 -36.48 -47.44 -14.44
N PRO A 458 -35.20 -47.82 -14.55
CA PRO A 458 -34.28 -47.88 -13.41
C PRO A 458 -33.85 -46.46 -12.96
N ALA A 459 -33.92 -46.20 -11.66
CA ALA A 459 -33.66 -44.89 -11.08
C ALA A 459 -32.19 -44.73 -10.63
N SER A 460 -31.39 -43.99 -11.40
CA SER A 460 -30.08 -43.49 -10.95
C SER A 460 -29.60 -42.29 -11.78
N MET A 461 -29.06 -41.28 -11.10
CA MET A 461 -28.38 -40.08 -11.64
C MET A 461 -29.28 -38.97 -12.23
N GLU A 462 -30.04 -38.35 -11.34
CA GLU A 462 -30.45 -36.94 -11.46
C GLU A 462 -29.85 -36.15 -10.26
N ARG A 463 -29.63 -34.83 -10.42
CA ARG A 463 -29.05 -33.86 -9.42
C ARG A 463 -27.53 -33.98 -9.21
N ALA A 464 -26.77 -32.91 -8.94
CA ALA A 464 -26.95 -31.44 -8.97
C ALA A 464 -25.52 -30.82 -9.03
N GLY A 465 -25.23 -29.57 -9.38
CA GLY A 465 -26.02 -28.32 -9.35
C GLY A 465 -25.32 -27.33 -8.42
N ALA A 466 -24.63 -26.33 -8.97
CA ALA A 466 -23.59 -25.53 -8.32
C ALA A 466 -24.07 -24.33 -7.48
N SER A 467 -23.25 -23.88 -6.51
CA SER A 467 -23.16 -22.50 -5.95
C SER A 467 -22.15 -22.47 -4.78
N VAL A 468 -21.47 -21.38 -4.38
CA VAL A 468 -21.23 -20.02 -4.90
C VAL A 468 -19.93 -19.47 -4.27
N SER A 469 -19.40 -18.35 -4.76
CA SER A 469 -18.16 -17.70 -4.29
C SER A 469 -18.40 -16.37 -3.57
N LEU A 470 -17.37 -15.90 -2.84
CA LEU A 470 -17.03 -14.49 -2.54
C LEU A 470 -17.77 -13.76 -1.38
N VAL A 471 -16.98 -13.21 -0.44
CA VAL A 471 -17.22 -11.93 0.26
C VAL A 471 -15.88 -11.22 0.47
N CYS A 472 -15.84 -9.89 0.37
CA CYS A 472 -14.65 -9.07 0.63
C CYS A 472 -15.03 -7.74 1.31
N ALA A 473 -14.32 -7.41 2.40
CA ALA A 473 -13.91 -6.08 2.88
C ALA A 473 -14.88 -4.98 3.40
N VAL A 474 -14.28 -4.18 4.32
CA VAL A 474 -14.55 -2.78 4.77
C VAL A 474 -15.64 -2.49 5.81
N VAL A 475 -15.21 -1.92 6.95
CA VAL A 475 -15.95 -0.99 7.84
C VAL A 475 -14.97 0.08 8.34
N LEU A 476 -15.40 1.35 8.44
CA LEU A 476 -14.56 2.49 8.87
C LEU A 476 -15.41 3.59 9.55
N MET A 477 -14.95 4.09 10.70
CA MET A 477 -15.24 5.36 11.43
C MET A 477 -16.66 5.86 11.78
N ALA A 478 -16.79 6.31 13.04
CA ALA A 478 -17.72 7.30 13.63
C ALA A 478 -17.20 7.63 15.06
N LEU A 479 -17.39 8.79 15.72
CA LEU A 479 -17.71 10.19 15.36
C LEU A 479 -17.35 11.10 16.60
N ALA A 480 -17.34 12.43 16.46
CA ALA A 480 -16.80 13.38 17.45
C ALA A 480 -17.83 13.96 18.48
N GLY A 481 -17.36 14.69 19.51
CA GLY A 481 -18.19 15.34 20.56
C GLY A 481 -17.59 16.63 21.19
N LEU A 482 -18.48 17.54 21.62
CA LEU A 482 -18.34 19.00 21.88
C LEU A 482 -17.50 19.55 23.07
N VAL A 483 -16.75 20.64 22.81
CA VAL A 483 -16.77 22.04 23.38
C VAL A 483 -16.96 22.34 24.90
N LEU A 484 -15.89 22.91 25.52
CA LEU A 484 -15.68 24.11 26.42
C LEU A 484 -16.79 24.64 27.40
N PRO A 485 -16.46 25.28 28.57
CA PRO A 485 -15.45 26.37 28.82
C PRO A 485 -14.61 26.23 30.14
N GLY A 486 -13.77 27.16 30.65
CA GLY A 486 -13.24 28.49 30.22
C GLY A 486 -13.05 29.49 31.41
N ARG A 487 -11.95 30.29 31.48
CA ARG A 487 -11.71 31.33 32.53
C ARG A 487 -10.66 32.41 32.16
N ALA A 488 -10.67 33.56 32.88
CA ALA A 488 -9.99 34.83 32.55
C ALA A 488 -8.71 35.13 33.40
N PRO A 489 -7.84 36.10 32.99
CA PRO A 489 -6.54 36.39 33.64
C PRO A 489 -6.57 37.47 34.74
N ALA A 490 -5.45 37.62 35.47
CA ALA A 490 -5.22 38.63 36.50
C ALA A 490 -4.04 39.58 36.14
N GLN A 491 -3.99 40.76 36.73
CA GLN A 491 -3.12 41.89 36.33
C GLN A 491 -2.00 42.24 37.34
N GLY A 492 -0.93 42.87 36.82
CA GLY A 492 -0.04 43.80 37.54
C GLY A 492 1.31 43.23 38.03
N THR A 493 2.41 43.98 38.10
CA THR A 493 2.77 45.36 37.65
C THR A 493 4.30 45.54 37.72
N GLY A 494 4.90 46.35 36.83
CA GLY A 494 6.28 46.86 37.00
C GLY A 494 7.13 46.83 35.73
N ALA A 495 7.26 47.97 35.04
CA ALA A 495 7.91 48.07 33.72
C ALA A 495 9.25 48.83 33.75
N PRO A 496 10.23 48.43 32.91
CA PRO A 496 11.10 49.34 32.17
C PRO A 496 10.44 49.73 30.83
N SER A 497 10.91 50.83 30.22
CA SER A 497 10.29 51.51 29.06
C SER A 497 9.77 50.58 27.95
N ASP A 498 8.44 50.55 27.81
CA ASP A 498 7.71 49.98 26.67
C ASP A 498 7.53 51.09 25.62
N THR A 499 8.09 50.88 24.42
CA THR A 499 7.97 51.81 23.29
C THR A 499 7.20 51.15 22.16
N ILE A 500 5.95 51.60 21.95
CA ILE A 500 5.08 51.13 20.87
C ILE A 500 5.07 52.15 19.73
N THR A 501 5.61 51.77 18.57
CA THR A 501 5.60 52.56 17.34
C THR A 501 4.58 52.00 16.36
N ARG A 502 3.71 52.85 15.81
CA ARG A 502 2.69 52.47 14.83
C ARG A 502 3.01 53.02 13.44
N TYR A 503 2.88 52.16 12.44
CA TYR A 503 2.95 52.50 11.03
C TYR A 503 1.55 52.23 10.43
N PRO A 504 0.73 53.27 10.18
CA PRO A 504 -0.66 53.10 9.74
C PRO A 504 -0.74 52.55 8.30
N ALA A 505 -1.83 51.85 7.99
CA ALA A 505 -2.18 51.47 6.62
C ALA A 505 -2.93 52.61 5.90
N ASP A 506 -2.80 52.69 4.57
CA ASP A 506 -3.46 53.74 3.77
C ASP A 506 -5.00 53.61 3.75
N HIS A 507 -5.52 52.38 3.88
CA HIS A 507 -6.95 52.07 3.71
C HIS A 507 -7.58 51.27 4.85
N GLY A 508 -6.87 51.07 5.97
CA GLY A 508 -7.40 50.42 7.18
C GLY A 508 -7.67 48.93 7.04
N GLY A 509 -6.61 48.12 6.92
CA GLY A 509 -6.69 46.66 6.91
C GLY A 509 -6.12 46.00 8.17
N THR A 510 -5.63 44.77 8.03
CA THR A 510 -5.22 43.91 9.16
C THR A 510 -3.95 44.44 9.84
N THR A 511 -3.95 44.46 11.17
CA THR A 511 -2.78 44.84 11.97
C THR A 511 -1.82 43.66 12.14
N LEU A 512 -0.55 43.84 11.79
CA LEU A 512 0.58 42.96 12.11
C LEU A 512 1.31 43.53 13.34
N THR A 513 1.38 42.76 14.42
CA THR A 513 2.11 43.18 15.62
C THR A 513 3.44 42.43 15.74
N ILE A 514 4.54 43.18 15.78
CA ILE A 514 5.90 42.63 15.91
C ILE A 514 6.46 43.10 17.25
N ALA A 515 6.81 42.16 18.12
CA ALA A 515 7.51 42.44 19.37
C ALA A 515 9.01 42.13 19.20
N GLY A 516 9.90 43.05 19.58
CA GLY A 516 11.32 42.77 19.38
C GLY A 516 12.32 43.70 20.06
N SER A 517 13.59 43.29 20.00
CA SER A 517 14.72 43.95 20.67
C SER A 517 15.66 44.70 19.72
N THR A 518 15.11 45.34 18.69
CA THR A 518 15.86 46.17 17.75
C THR A 518 15.32 47.59 17.88
N ASP A 519 16.19 48.55 18.18
CA ASP A 519 15.82 49.96 18.34
C ASP A 519 14.94 50.42 17.17
N THR A 520 13.83 51.10 17.46
CA THR A 520 12.83 51.55 16.47
C THR A 520 13.48 52.27 15.28
N ILE A 521 14.56 53.02 15.52
CA ILE A 521 15.33 53.74 14.48
C ILE A 521 15.91 52.77 13.42
N LEU A 522 16.47 51.63 13.85
CA LEU A 522 17.04 50.61 12.96
C LEU A 522 15.95 49.68 12.38
N PHE A 523 14.82 49.51 13.07
CA PHE A 523 13.71 48.71 12.58
C PHE A 523 12.82 49.46 11.56
N ALA A 524 12.68 50.78 11.66
CA ALA A 524 11.80 51.59 10.82
C ALA A 524 11.99 51.39 9.29
N PRO A 525 13.22 51.25 8.75
CA PRO A 525 13.40 50.95 7.32
C PRO A 525 12.77 49.63 6.88
N LEU A 526 12.80 48.59 7.74
CA LEU A 526 12.17 47.30 7.47
C LEU A 526 10.64 47.42 7.48
N ALA A 527 10.08 48.11 8.48
CA ALA A 527 8.64 48.33 8.57
C ALA A 527 8.09 49.09 7.34
N LEU A 528 8.72 50.21 6.99
CA LEU A 528 8.30 51.05 5.86
C LEU A 528 8.47 50.35 4.50
N ALA A 529 9.52 49.54 4.33
CA ALA A 529 9.72 48.79 3.10
C ALA A 529 8.72 47.63 2.95
N PHE A 530 8.35 46.96 4.04
CA PHE A 530 7.30 45.94 4.03
C PHE A 530 5.92 46.52 3.69
N GLN A 531 5.55 47.66 4.29
CA GLN A 531 4.30 48.35 3.95
C GLN A 531 4.24 48.83 2.50
N LYS A 532 5.38 49.19 1.90
CA LYS A 532 5.43 49.60 0.49
C LYS A 532 4.99 48.48 -0.47
N SER A 533 5.22 47.21 -0.11
CA SER A 533 4.71 46.04 -0.85
C SER A 533 3.33 45.57 -0.34
N HIS A 534 2.89 46.01 0.84
CA HIS A 534 1.65 45.61 1.50
C HIS A 534 0.91 46.83 2.13
N PRO A 535 0.38 47.77 1.31
CA PRO A 535 -0.15 49.06 1.80
C PRO A 535 -1.41 48.94 2.67
N ASP A 536 -2.10 47.81 2.60
CA ASP A 536 -3.28 47.50 3.42
C ASP A 536 -2.96 47.02 4.85
N VAL A 537 -1.68 46.84 5.20
CA VAL A 537 -1.26 46.29 6.51
C VAL A 537 -0.80 47.41 7.46
N GLU A 538 -1.48 47.54 8.61
CA GLU A 538 -0.97 48.36 9.73
C GLU A 538 0.14 47.56 10.42
N LEU A 539 1.31 48.15 10.65
CA LEU A 539 2.38 47.51 11.40
C LEU A 539 2.53 48.18 12.76
N VAL A 540 2.48 47.38 13.83
CA VAL A 540 2.75 47.84 15.20
C VAL A 540 4.05 47.20 15.67
N TYR A 541 5.07 48.01 15.92
CA TYR A 541 6.33 47.57 16.51
C TYR A 541 6.34 47.86 18.00
N HIS A 542 6.51 46.81 18.82
CA HIS A 542 6.63 46.88 20.26
C HIS A 542 8.08 46.59 20.63
N GLU A 543 8.83 47.64 20.94
CA GLU A 543 10.25 47.57 21.29
C GLU A 543 10.41 47.14 22.75
N LEU A 544 11.14 46.03 22.97
CA LEU A 544 11.30 45.37 24.26
C LEU A 544 12.74 44.90 24.47
N GLY A 545 13.21 44.96 25.72
CA GLY A 545 14.48 44.33 26.09
C GLY A 545 14.46 42.83 25.83
N THR A 546 15.60 42.27 25.40
CA THR A 546 15.74 40.83 25.04
C THR A 546 15.17 39.86 26.08
N ARG A 547 15.43 40.10 27.37
CA ARG A 547 14.89 39.29 28.49
C ARG A 547 13.40 39.52 28.71
N GLN A 548 12.94 40.77 28.60
CA GLN A 548 11.55 41.16 28.78
C GLN A 548 10.65 40.54 27.71
N LEU A 549 11.09 40.53 26.45
CA LEU A 549 10.42 39.84 25.34
C LEU A 549 10.22 38.34 25.64
N TYR A 550 11.27 37.67 26.14
CA TYR A 550 11.21 36.26 26.54
C TYR A 550 10.22 36.04 27.69
N GLU A 551 10.37 36.78 28.80
CA GLU A 551 9.55 36.62 30.01
C GLU A 551 8.07 36.92 29.74
N GLN A 552 7.77 37.99 29.00
CA GLN A 552 6.40 38.35 28.64
C GLN A 552 5.77 37.35 27.65
N THR A 553 6.56 36.73 26.75
CA THR A 553 6.06 35.65 25.88
C THR A 553 5.69 34.41 26.70
N VAL A 554 6.58 33.96 27.59
CA VAL A 554 6.33 32.79 28.46
C VAL A 554 5.17 33.04 29.43
N ALA A 555 5.02 34.27 29.93
CA ALA A 555 3.89 34.67 30.77
C ALA A 555 2.57 34.88 29.99
N ASN A 556 2.57 34.71 28.66
CA ASN A 556 1.43 35.01 27.77
C ASN A 556 0.90 36.46 27.93
N ALA A 557 1.81 37.39 28.22
CA ALA A 557 1.53 38.83 28.36
C ALA A 557 1.62 39.61 27.03
N LEU A 558 2.06 38.95 25.95
CA LEU A 558 2.08 39.46 24.56
C LEU A 558 1.09 38.72 23.64
N PRO A 559 -0.21 38.58 23.99
CA PRO A 559 -1.15 37.77 23.22
C PRO A 559 -1.47 38.33 21.82
N GLN A 560 -1.12 39.60 21.56
CA GLN A 560 -1.28 40.25 20.26
C GLN A 560 -0.06 40.10 19.35
N ALA A 561 1.10 39.67 19.86
CA ALA A 561 2.31 39.58 19.04
C ALA A 561 2.22 38.43 18.04
N ASP A 562 2.47 38.74 16.77
CA ASP A 562 2.46 37.81 15.66
C ASP A 562 3.86 37.27 15.34
N VAL A 563 4.87 38.16 15.39
CA VAL A 563 6.28 37.86 15.14
C VAL A 563 7.13 38.35 16.31
N LEU A 564 8.06 37.51 16.77
CA LEU A 564 9.04 37.86 17.81
C LEU A 564 10.44 37.97 17.20
N ILE A 565 11.11 39.10 17.39
CA ILE A 565 12.45 39.39 16.82
C ILE A 565 13.44 39.71 17.94
N SER A 566 14.50 38.92 18.10
CA SER A 566 15.48 39.15 19.18
C SER A 566 16.93 38.97 18.76
N SER A 567 17.81 39.73 19.41
CA SER A 567 19.26 39.52 19.39
C SER A 567 19.72 38.46 20.41
N ALA A 568 18.90 38.12 21.42
CA ALA A 568 19.17 36.99 22.31
C ALA A 568 18.67 35.68 21.66
N VAL A 569 19.48 35.12 20.76
CA VAL A 569 19.09 33.95 19.94
C VAL A 569 18.98 32.66 20.75
N ASP A 570 19.67 32.57 21.89
CA ASP A 570 19.53 31.50 22.86
C ASP A 570 18.13 31.50 23.49
N LEU A 571 17.60 32.67 23.85
CA LEU A 571 16.23 32.83 24.33
C LEU A 571 15.19 32.55 23.23
N GLN A 572 15.45 32.92 21.97
CA GLN A 572 14.58 32.58 20.84
C GLN A 572 14.55 31.07 20.58
N ILE A 573 15.71 30.40 20.61
CA ILE A 573 15.78 28.93 20.59
C ILE A 573 15.04 28.34 21.80
N LYS A 574 15.12 28.94 23.00
CA LYS A 574 14.35 28.46 24.15
C LYS A 574 12.85 28.62 23.97
N LEU A 575 12.35 29.72 23.43
CA LEU A 575 10.93 29.89 23.11
C LEU A 575 10.44 28.83 22.12
N ALA A 576 11.15 28.66 21.01
CA ALA A 576 10.78 27.66 20.01
C ALA A 576 10.93 26.23 20.54
N ASN A 577 11.94 25.96 21.38
CA ASN A 577 12.13 24.67 22.04
C ASN A 577 11.00 24.34 23.02
N ASP A 578 10.55 25.34 23.78
CA ASP A 578 9.52 25.17 24.79
C ASP A 578 8.09 25.17 24.21
N GLY A 579 7.95 25.33 22.89
CA GLY A 579 6.68 25.27 22.15
C GLY A 579 6.03 26.61 21.85
N TYR A 580 6.69 27.75 22.06
CA TYR A 580 6.12 29.09 21.83
C TYR A 580 6.22 29.58 20.38
N ALA A 581 6.84 28.82 19.47
CA ALA A 581 6.91 29.14 18.04
C ALA A 581 5.93 28.30 17.19
N LEU A 582 5.47 28.86 16.06
CA LEU A 582 4.89 28.11 14.95
C LEU A 582 5.97 27.70 13.94
N ARG A 583 5.78 26.54 13.32
CA ARG A 583 6.57 26.09 12.19
C ARG A 583 6.01 26.68 10.89
N HIS A 584 6.86 27.33 10.11
CA HIS A 584 6.56 27.90 8.80
C HIS A 584 7.60 27.48 7.77
N VAL A 585 7.20 26.80 6.70
CA VAL A 585 8.14 26.40 5.63
C VAL A 585 8.26 27.54 4.63
N SER A 586 9.14 28.50 4.94
CA SER A 586 9.41 29.67 4.11
C SER A 586 9.92 29.32 2.70
N GLU A 587 9.43 30.03 1.67
CA GLU A 587 9.96 29.91 0.31
C GLU A 587 11.47 30.22 0.27
N TYR A 588 11.93 31.21 1.03
CA TYR A 588 13.34 31.64 1.01
C TYR A 588 14.21 30.91 2.04
N GLY A 589 13.63 30.16 2.98
CA GLY A 589 14.34 29.46 4.03
C GLY A 589 15.45 28.51 3.54
N HIS A 590 15.28 27.91 2.35
CA HIS A 590 16.29 27.03 1.73
C HIS A 590 17.56 27.76 1.23
N ARG A 591 17.54 29.10 1.16
CA ARG A 591 18.67 29.93 0.72
C ARG A 591 19.57 30.35 1.88
N LEU A 592 19.07 30.23 3.11
CA LEU A 592 19.83 30.51 4.32
C LEU A 592 20.83 29.37 4.57
N PRO A 593 22.01 29.65 5.14
CA PRO A 593 22.92 28.63 5.61
C PRO A 593 22.30 27.87 6.79
N SER A 594 22.66 26.59 6.96
CA SER A 594 22.07 25.72 7.99
C SER A 594 22.24 26.21 9.43
N TRP A 595 23.24 27.05 9.72
CA TRP A 595 23.43 27.65 11.04
C TRP A 595 22.42 28.78 11.35
N ALA A 596 21.72 29.30 10.35
CA ALA A 596 20.77 30.42 10.47
C ALA A 596 19.29 29.98 10.42
N VAL A 597 18.99 28.68 10.42
CA VAL A 597 17.60 28.17 10.45
C VAL A 597 17.50 26.97 11.37
N TRP A 598 16.50 26.98 12.26
CA TRP A 598 16.21 25.84 13.13
C TRP A 598 14.74 25.43 13.04
N ARG A 599 14.49 24.13 12.76
CA ARG A 599 13.16 23.48 12.61
C ARG A 599 12.17 24.09 11.61
N SER A 600 12.58 25.13 10.87
CA SER A 600 11.64 26.05 10.22
C SER A 600 10.71 26.75 11.23
N GLU A 601 11.16 26.93 12.47
CA GLU A 601 10.48 27.70 13.53
C GLU A 601 11.24 28.99 13.86
N VAL A 602 12.57 28.99 13.77
CA VAL A 602 13.44 30.13 14.07
C VAL A 602 14.35 30.43 12.89
N PHE A 603 14.40 31.70 12.48
CA PHE A 603 15.11 32.16 11.30
C PHE A 603 16.01 33.34 11.63
N GLY A 604 17.32 33.16 11.47
CA GLY A 604 18.28 34.24 11.41
C GLY A 604 18.09 35.03 10.11
N PHE A 605 18.06 36.36 10.19
CA PHE A 605 17.93 37.23 9.02
C PHE A 605 19.02 38.31 8.90
N THR A 606 19.84 38.52 9.93
CA THR A 606 20.94 39.51 9.93
C THR A 606 22.32 38.86 9.94
N PHE A 607 23.37 39.63 9.66
CA PHE A 607 24.76 39.21 9.78
C PHE A 607 25.53 40.31 10.52
N GLU A 608 25.59 40.19 11.84
CA GLU A 608 26.08 41.25 12.74
C GLU A 608 27.41 40.82 13.37
N PRO A 609 28.56 41.32 12.89
CA PRO A 609 29.86 40.99 13.48
C PRO A 609 29.99 41.64 14.86
N ILE A 610 30.62 40.92 15.79
CA ILE A 610 30.95 41.40 17.12
C ILE A 610 32.34 42.02 17.07
N VAL A 611 32.44 43.31 17.38
CA VAL A 611 33.61 44.14 17.10
C VAL A 611 34.16 44.81 18.35
N LEU A 612 35.40 45.29 18.24
CA LEU A 612 35.91 46.33 19.12
C LEU A 612 35.58 47.69 18.51
N VAL A 613 35.19 48.65 19.34
CA VAL A 613 34.99 50.05 18.92
C VAL A 613 35.92 50.92 19.74
N TYR A 614 36.50 51.95 19.15
CA TYR A 614 37.51 52.78 19.81
C TYR A 614 37.36 54.27 19.52
N ASN A 615 37.81 55.09 20.46
CA ASN A 615 37.84 56.54 20.31
C ASN A 615 39.07 56.94 19.46
N LEU A 616 38.83 57.65 18.35
CA LEU A 616 39.86 58.07 17.39
C LEU A 616 40.90 59.06 17.97
N ASN A 617 40.62 59.70 19.11
CA ASN A 617 41.56 60.58 19.79
C ASN A 617 42.53 59.83 20.72
N ARG A 618 42.27 58.56 21.09
CA ARG A 618 43.20 57.72 21.87
C ARG A 618 43.99 56.75 21.00
N PHE A 619 43.35 56.07 20.06
CA PHE A 619 44.00 55.05 19.23
C PHE A 619 44.00 55.43 17.75
N SER A 620 45.10 55.12 17.08
CA SER A 620 45.22 55.07 15.63
C SER A 620 45.00 53.64 15.11
N GLU A 621 44.83 53.48 13.79
CA GLU A 621 44.73 52.14 13.18
C GLU A 621 45.94 51.22 13.44
N GLU A 622 47.12 51.79 13.71
CA GLU A 622 48.35 51.06 14.00
C GLU A 622 48.49 50.67 15.48
N THR A 623 47.84 51.41 16.39
CA THR A 623 47.99 51.25 17.85
C THR A 623 46.81 50.57 18.53
N VAL A 624 45.64 50.54 17.88
CA VAL A 624 44.46 49.83 18.40
C VAL A 624 44.71 48.32 18.46
N PRO A 625 44.35 47.62 19.56
CA PRO A 625 44.49 46.17 19.65
C PRO A 625 43.57 45.47 18.64
N ARG A 626 44.13 44.59 17.81
CA ARG A 626 43.40 43.86 16.74
C ARG A 626 43.04 42.41 17.06
N SER A 627 43.34 41.92 18.25
CA SER A 627 42.94 40.59 18.74
C SER A 627 42.70 40.62 20.25
N ARG A 628 42.01 39.62 20.80
CA ARG A 628 41.79 39.52 22.25
C ARG A 628 43.09 39.34 23.02
N GLN A 629 44.09 38.69 22.42
CA GLN A 629 45.43 38.60 22.99
C GLN A 629 46.14 39.96 23.02
N ALA A 630 46.06 40.75 21.93
CA ALA A 630 46.62 42.10 21.91
C ALA A 630 45.93 43.03 22.91
N LEU A 631 44.60 42.90 23.06
CA LEU A 631 43.84 43.64 24.07
C LEU A 631 44.25 43.22 25.49
N LEU A 632 44.34 41.92 25.79
CA LEU A 632 44.84 41.43 27.09
C LEU A 632 46.22 42.00 27.39
N SER A 633 47.16 41.91 26.46
CA SER A 633 48.51 42.48 26.64
C SER A 633 48.49 43.99 26.85
N LEU A 634 47.64 44.76 26.14
CA LEU A 634 47.48 46.19 26.39
C LEU A 634 47.01 46.48 27.82
N LEU A 635 46.00 45.76 28.31
CA LEU A 635 45.48 45.94 29.67
C LEU A 635 46.48 45.54 30.77
N GLU A 636 47.37 44.58 30.48
CA GLU A 636 48.45 44.17 31.39
C GLU A 636 49.63 45.16 31.42
N HIS A 637 49.92 45.85 30.31
CA HIS A 637 51.05 46.79 30.20
C HIS A 637 50.67 48.25 30.53
N GLU A 638 49.44 48.68 30.22
CA GLU A 638 48.92 50.05 30.47
C GLU A 638 47.74 50.11 31.47
N PRO A 639 47.74 49.38 32.61
CA PRO A 639 46.56 49.24 33.46
C PRO A 639 46.08 50.56 34.09
N VAL A 640 47.00 51.52 34.32
CA VAL A 640 46.67 52.83 34.90
C VAL A 640 45.96 53.73 33.88
N ASP A 641 46.46 53.80 32.65
CA ASP A 641 45.87 54.60 31.56
C ASP A 641 44.48 54.06 31.15
N MET A 642 44.28 52.74 31.25
CA MET A 642 43.04 52.06 30.88
C MET A 642 42.00 52.02 32.01
N ARG A 643 42.33 52.45 33.24
CA ARG A 643 41.45 52.33 34.42
C ARG A 643 40.15 53.14 34.25
N GLY A 644 39.00 52.46 34.25
CA GLY A 644 37.69 53.06 34.00
C GLY A 644 37.45 53.49 32.54
N ARG A 645 38.33 53.14 31.60
CA ARG A 645 38.30 53.59 30.19
C ARG A 645 37.91 52.52 29.18
N ILE A 646 37.71 51.29 29.63
CA ILE A 646 37.19 50.19 28.81
C ILE A 646 35.71 49.96 29.16
N GLY A 647 34.88 49.66 28.17
CA GLY A 647 33.48 49.30 28.36
C GLY A 647 33.11 47.96 27.75
N THR A 648 32.14 47.26 28.34
CA THR A 648 31.49 46.08 27.76
C THR A 648 30.08 45.94 28.35
N TYR A 649 29.35 44.89 27.97
CA TYR A 649 28.06 44.59 28.56
C TYR A 649 28.13 44.15 30.03
N ASP A 650 27.20 44.62 30.85
CA ASP A 650 26.79 43.91 32.06
C ASP A 650 26.07 42.61 31.66
N ILE A 651 26.79 41.49 31.70
CA ILE A 651 26.24 40.19 31.35
C ILE A 651 25.20 39.65 32.34
N ALA A 652 25.03 40.25 33.52
CA ALA A 652 23.93 39.88 34.43
C ALA A 652 22.59 40.45 33.94
N VAL A 653 22.61 41.63 33.32
CA VAL A 653 21.43 42.35 32.84
C VAL A 653 21.19 42.10 31.35
N SER A 654 22.22 42.22 30.52
CA SER A 654 22.17 42.10 29.06
C SER A 654 22.20 40.64 28.62
N SER A 655 21.09 40.13 28.06
CA SER A 655 21.04 38.73 27.60
C SER A 655 21.87 38.49 26.33
N VAL A 656 21.98 39.49 25.45
CA VAL A 656 22.94 39.43 24.33
C VAL A 656 24.38 39.49 24.83
N GLY A 657 24.70 40.34 25.82
CA GLY A 657 26.02 40.37 26.45
C GLY A 657 26.41 39.03 27.07
N HIS A 658 25.48 38.40 27.80
CA HIS A 658 25.66 37.06 28.37
C HIS A 658 25.94 36.01 27.28
N LEU A 659 25.12 35.96 26.23
CA LEU A 659 25.32 35.05 25.11
C LEU A 659 26.72 35.21 24.50
N LEU A 660 27.16 36.44 24.20
CA LEU A 660 28.47 36.70 23.62
C LEU A 660 29.61 36.25 24.54
N ALA A 661 29.52 36.53 25.84
CA ALA A 661 30.51 36.09 26.82
C ALA A 661 30.58 34.55 26.93
N VAL A 662 29.43 33.85 26.88
CA VAL A 662 29.38 32.39 26.89
C VAL A 662 29.97 31.78 25.60
N GLN A 663 29.77 32.41 24.45
CA GLN A 663 30.37 31.97 23.19
C GLN A 663 31.88 32.20 23.16
N ASP A 664 32.37 33.38 23.56
CA ASP A 664 33.81 33.65 23.71
C ASP A 664 34.49 32.67 24.68
N ALA A 665 33.85 32.38 25.82
CA ALA A 665 34.35 31.41 26.81
C ALA A 665 34.41 29.97 26.29
N THR A 666 33.65 29.66 25.23
CA THR A 666 33.64 28.36 24.57
C THR A 666 34.69 28.28 23.46
N LEU A 667 34.98 29.40 22.79
CA LEU A 667 35.93 29.49 21.67
C LEU A 667 37.37 29.82 22.10
N SER A 668 37.56 30.57 23.19
CA SER A 668 38.87 31.10 23.59
C SER A 668 39.28 30.68 25.00
N SER A 669 40.44 30.02 25.08
CA SER A 669 41.15 29.75 26.34
C SER A 669 41.47 31.01 27.13
N ASN A 670 41.58 32.16 26.46
CA ASN A 670 42.07 33.40 27.06
C ASN A 670 40.93 34.27 27.61
N PHE A 671 39.66 33.87 27.40
CA PHE A 671 38.49 34.62 27.87
C PHE A 671 38.55 34.96 29.36
N TRP A 672 38.85 33.99 30.22
CA TRP A 672 38.92 34.23 31.67
C TRP A 672 40.15 35.06 32.09
N GLY A 673 41.23 35.02 31.31
CA GLY A 673 42.38 35.91 31.49
C GLY A 673 42.02 37.36 31.17
N LEU A 674 41.33 37.57 30.05
CA LEU A 674 40.81 38.87 29.63
C LEU A 674 39.76 39.41 30.61
N ALA A 675 38.84 38.57 31.11
CA ALA A 675 37.88 38.95 32.14
C ALA A 675 38.58 39.38 33.45
N ASN A 676 39.62 38.66 33.88
CA ASN A 676 40.43 39.09 35.02
C ASN A 676 41.15 40.43 34.77
N ALA A 677 41.69 40.64 33.57
CA ALA A 677 42.31 41.91 33.20
C ALA A 677 41.31 43.08 33.19
N PHE A 678 40.09 42.86 32.71
CA PHE A 678 38.98 43.83 32.79
C PHE A 678 38.69 44.28 34.23
N GLY A 679 38.72 43.37 35.20
CA GLY A 679 38.56 43.72 36.62
C GLY A 679 39.75 44.48 37.21
N GLN A 680 40.98 44.26 36.73
CA GLN A 680 42.16 45.04 37.15
C GLN A 680 42.11 46.49 36.66
N VAL A 681 41.40 46.77 35.56
CA VAL A 681 41.24 48.12 34.98
C VAL A 681 39.85 48.73 35.24
N GLU A 682 39.07 48.20 36.18
CA GLU A 682 37.73 48.73 36.53
C GLU A 682 36.83 48.98 35.31
N ILE A 683 36.66 47.96 34.46
CA ILE A 683 35.82 48.03 33.26
C ILE A 683 34.42 48.58 33.58
N GLN A 684 33.91 49.46 32.72
CA GLN A 684 32.54 49.95 32.79
C GLN A 684 31.59 48.91 32.18
N LEU A 685 30.49 48.63 32.86
CA LEU A 685 29.49 47.64 32.43
C LEU A 685 28.18 48.34 32.09
N GLU A 686 27.72 48.18 30.86
CA GLU A 686 26.50 48.83 30.35
C GLU A 686 25.42 47.80 29.99
N ALA A 687 24.15 48.18 30.02
CA ALA A 687 23.07 47.28 29.60
C ALA A 687 23.03 47.10 28.06
N ASN A 688 23.24 48.20 27.32
CA ASN A 688 22.96 48.28 25.89
C ASN A 688 24.18 48.74 25.07
N THR A 689 24.18 48.44 23.76
CA THR A 689 25.22 48.93 22.81
C THR A 689 25.29 50.46 22.77
N VAL A 690 24.13 51.11 22.80
CA VAL A 690 23.98 52.57 22.66
C VAL A 690 24.79 53.30 23.72
N ASP A 691 24.68 52.87 24.97
CA ASP A 691 25.38 53.46 26.13
C ASP A 691 26.91 53.35 25.98
N ILE A 692 27.42 52.21 25.50
CA ILE A 692 28.85 51.98 25.24
C ILE A 692 29.34 52.94 24.15
N LEU A 693 28.59 53.08 23.05
CA LEU A 693 28.94 53.96 21.94
C LEU A 693 28.92 55.44 22.34
N ASP A 694 27.91 55.89 23.08
CA ASP A 694 27.82 57.27 23.60
C ASP A 694 29.00 57.63 24.52
N LYS A 695 29.40 56.68 25.37
CA LYS A 695 30.56 56.84 26.25
C LYS A 695 31.89 56.81 25.49
N ILE A 696 32.00 56.07 24.39
CA ILE A 696 33.18 56.13 23.50
C ILE A 696 33.23 57.48 22.77
N GLU A 697 32.13 57.94 22.18
CA GLU A 697 32.10 59.20 21.42
C GLU A 697 32.37 60.43 22.29
N SER A 698 31.83 60.46 23.51
CA SER A 698 32.11 61.50 24.49
C SER A 698 33.52 61.41 25.12
N GLY A 699 34.32 60.40 24.77
CA GLY A 699 35.67 60.20 25.30
C GLY A 699 35.72 59.76 26.77
N GLN A 700 34.59 59.35 27.35
CA GLN A 700 34.56 58.72 28.67
C GLN A 700 35.26 57.35 28.61
N LEU A 701 34.96 56.59 27.55
CA LEU A 701 35.62 55.34 27.20
C LEU A 701 36.57 55.54 26.01
N TYR A 702 37.66 54.77 26.01
CA TYR A 702 38.62 54.71 24.91
C TYR A 702 38.36 53.51 24.00
N LEU A 703 37.84 52.41 24.56
CA LEU A 703 37.57 51.17 23.82
C LEU A 703 36.38 50.40 24.40
N GLY A 704 35.52 49.89 23.52
CA GLY A 704 34.42 48.97 23.82
C GLY A 704 34.74 47.55 23.35
N TYR A 705 34.50 46.57 24.22
CA TYR A 705 34.63 45.14 23.93
C TYR A 705 33.26 44.50 23.61
N ASN A 706 33.24 43.55 22.68
CA ASN A 706 32.03 42.82 22.24
C ASN A 706 30.85 43.70 21.81
N VAL A 707 31.12 44.79 21.12
CA VAL A 707 30.09 45.73 20.64
C VAL A 707 29.39 45.17 19.39
N LEU A 708 28.09 45.40 19.24
CA LEU A 708 27.37 45.03 18.00
C LEU A 708 27.83 45.91 16.83
N GLY A 709 28.45 45.29 15.83
CA GLY A 709 29.03 45.99 14.68
C GLY A 709 28.01 46.74 13.83
N SER A 710 26.77 46.25 13.72
CA SER A 710 25.66 46.95 13.06
C SER A 710 25.43 48.36 13.60
N TYR A 711 25.38 48.51 14.93
CA TYR A 711 25.16 49.79 15.59
C TYR A 711 26.37 50.71 15.43
N ALA A 712 27.59 50.16 15.59
CA ALA A 712 28.83 50.91 15.41
C ALA A 712 28.99 51.42 13.97
N MET A 713 28.71 50.57 12.97
CA MET A 713 28.76 50.92 11.55
C MET A 713 27.65 51.92 11.18
N ALA A 714 26.44 51.80 11.75
CA ALA A 714 25.36 52.76 11.53
C ALA A 714 25.76 54.17 12.03
N ARG A 715 26.38 54.27 13.21
CA ARG A 715 26.92 55.55 13.72
C ARG A 715 28.08 56.09 12.90
N GLN A 716 29.00 55.22 12.45
CA GLN A 716 30.09 55.62 11.57
C GLN A 716 29.57 56.15 10.22
N ALA A 717 28.54 55.51 9.65
CA ALA A 717 27.87 55.96 8.43
C ALA A 717 27.09 57.28 8.62
N ALA A 718 26.59 57.54 9.83
CA ALA A 718 26.02 58.84 10.23
C ALA A 718 27.10 59.93 10.50
N GLY A 719 28.39 59.60 10.39
CA GLY A 719 29.51 60.55 10.52
C GLY A 719 30.08 60.71 11.93
N HIS A 720 29.74 59.82 12.86
CA HIS A 720 30.28 59.87 14.23
C HIS A 720 31.76 59.44 14.26
N ALA A 721 32.56 60.14 15.06
CA ALA A 721 34.03 60.02 15.08
C ALA A 721 34.54 58.82 15.91
N LEU A 722 34.15 57.61 15.50
CA LEU A 722 34.57 56.35 16.11
C LEU A 722 35.29 55.44 15.10
N GLY A 723 36.25 54.66 15.61
CA GLY A 723 36.92 53.61 14.87
C GLY A 723 36.35 52.23 15.19
N ILE A 724 36.38 51.31 14.23
CA ILE A 724 35.87 49.94 14.38
C ILE A 724 36.98 48.96 14.03
N VAL A 725 37.18 47.94 14.87
CA VAL A 725 38.09 46.83 14.62
C VAL A 725 37.32 45.52 14.66
N VAL A 726 37.31 44.83 13.52
CA VAL A 726 36.99 43.41 13.44
C VAL A 726 38.17 42.63 14.03
N PRO A 727 37.99 41.78 15.07
CA PRO A 727 39.09 41.02 15.65
C PRO A 727 39.69 40.03 14.65
N GLN A 728 41.02 39.98 14.55
CA GLN A 728 41.78 39.13 13.63
C GLN A 728 41.90 37.68 14.10
N ASP A 729 41.75 37.41 15.40
CA ASP A 729 41.78 36.07 15.97
C ASP A 729 40.51 35.28 15.60
N TYR A 730 39.35 35.78 16.02
CA TYR A 730 38.05 35.32 15.56
C TYR A 730 36.99 36.39 15.77
N VAL A 731 36.02 36.43 14.87
CA VAL A 731 34.86 37.32 14.93
C VAL A 731 33.62 36.49 15.16
N LEU A 732 32.96 36.69 16.30
CA LEU A 732 31.62 36.17 16.51
C LEU A 732 30.68 36.89 15.54
N VAL A 733 29.75 36.15 14.94
CA VAL A 733 28.67 36.73 14.13
C VAL A 733 27.34 36.35 14.74
N LEU A 734 26.60 37.36 15.19
CA LEU A 734 25.22 37.24 15.60
C LEU A 734 24.32 37.27 14.35
N SER A 735 23.21 36.54 14.40
CA SER A 735 22.10 36.72 13.47
C SER A 735 20.82 36.85 14.28
N ARG A 736 20.17 38.02 14.25
CA ARG A 736 18.88 38.23 14.92
C ARG A 736 17.89 37.19 14.42
N ALA A 737 17.24 36.54 15.37
CA ALA A 737 16.30 35.47 15.11
C ALA A 737 14.88 36.02 15.12
N ALA A 738 14.17 35.84 14.02
CA ALA A 738 12.72 36.00 13.90
C ALA A 738 12.03 34.64 14.07
N LEU A 739 10.89 34.63 14.76
CA LEU A 739 9.99 33.47 14.85
C LEU A 739 8.53 33.94 14.87
N ILE A 740 7.61 33.09 14.40
CA ILE A 740 6.16 33.34 14.47
C ILE A 740 5.66 32.85 15.82
N ALA A 741 4.96 33.70 16.58
CA ALA A 741 4.45 33.34 17.90
C ALA A 741 3.33 32.30 17.81
N ARG A 742 3.32 31.27 18.67
CA ARG A 742 2.26 30.25 18.70
C ARG A 742 0.87 30.80 19.06
N SER A 743 0.83 31.93 19.75
CA SER A 743 -0.39 32.64 20.15
C SER A 743 -0.96 33.57 19.07
N THR A 744 -0.30 33.76 17.93
CA THR A 744 -0.72 34.70 16.87
C THR A 744 -2.18 34.46 16.42
N ALA A 745 -2.94 35.55 16.30
CA ALA A 745 -4.25 35.53 15.65
C ALA A 745 -4.14 35.61 14.11
N HIS A 746 -2.98 35.99 13.59
CA HIS A 746 -2.73 36.29 12.17
C HIS A 746 -1.54 35.49 11.59
N PRO A 747 -1.52 34.14 11.70
CA PRO A 747 -0.36 33.33 11.32
C PRO A 747 0.03 33.47 9.83
N GLN A 748 -0.94 33.74 8.96
CA GLN A 748 -0.69 33.98 7.53
C GLN A 748 0.00 35.33 7.28
N LEU A 749 -0.35 36.37 8.05
CA LEU A 749 0.25 37.70 7.98
C LEU A 749 1.67 37.69 8.55
N ALA A 750 1.87 36.96 9.66
CA ALA A 750 3.17 36.70 10.27
C ALA A 750 4.12 35.95 9.31
N ALA A 751 3.60 34.91 8.64
CA ALA A 751 4.32 34.16 7.62
C ALA A 751 4.71 35.03 6.42
N MET A 752 3.79 35.86 5.92
CA MET A 752 4.05 36.78 4.81
C MET A 752 5.12 37.83 5.15
N PHE A 753 5.12 38.39 6.36
CA PHE A 753 6.21 39.26 6.82
C PHE A 753 7.54 38.52 6.92
N LEU A 754 7.55 37.30 7.47
CA LEU A 754 8.76 36.49 7.60
C LEU A 754 9.34 36.11 6.23
N ASP A 755 8.50 35.70 5.28
CA ASP A 755 8.91 35.44 3.90
C ASP A 755 9.46 36.70 3.23
N TRP A 756 8.81 37.85 3.40
CA TRP A 756 9.35 39.12 2.88
C TRP A 756 10.71 39.47 3.51
N LEU A 757 10.89 39.30 4.83
CA LEU A 757 12.13 39.58 5.56
C LEU A 757 13.32 38.71 5.09
N LEU A 758 13.02 37.46 4.69
CA LEU A 758 13.99 36.51 4.14
C LEU A 758 14.16 36.62 2.61
N SER A 759 13.28 37.36 1.94
CA SER A 759 13.36 37.59 0.49
C SER A 759 14.59 38.44 0.11
N PRO A 760 15.00 38.43 -1.17
CA PRO A 760 16.06 39.32 -1.65
C PRO A 760 15.78 40.82 -1.44
N GLU A 761 14.51 41.24 -1.36
CA GLU A 761 14.14 42.62 -1.06
C GLU A 761 14.37 42.93 0.42
N GLY A 762 13.77 42.16 1.34
CA GLY A 762 13.94 42.34 2.78
C GLY A 762 15.41 42.25 3.22
N GLN A 763 16.17 41.30 2.66
CA GLN A 763 17.61 41.19 2.88
C GLN A 763 18.39 42.40 2.33
N LYS A 764 17.99 43.01 1.20
CA LYS A 764 18.61 44.25 0.68
C LYS A 764 18.33 45.45 1.59
N VAL A 765 17.13 45.54 2.18
CA VAL A 765 16.76 46.56 3.18
C VAL A 765 17.56 46.37 4.47
N ALA A 766 17.61 45.14 5.00
CA ALA A 766 18.37 44.79 6.20
C ALA A 766 19.86 45.14 6.08
N ALA A 767 20.48 44.82 4.94
CA ALA A 767 21.87 45.18 4.66
C ALA A 767 22.09 46.70 4.61
N ASN A 768 21.38 47.40 3.72
CA ASN A 768 21.78 48.74 3.31
C ASN A 768 21.11 49.88 4.09
N GLN A 769 19.84 49.71 4.46
CA GLN A 769 19.00 50.79 4.99
C GLN A 769 18.85 50.68 6.50
N ALA A 770 18.74 49.47 7.03
CA ALA A 770 18.74 49.20 8.47
C ALA A 770 20.17 49.06 9.06
N GLY A 771 21.19 48.84 8.22
CA GLY A 771 22.58 48.66 8.68
C GLY A 771 22.83 47.39 9.52
N LEU A 772 21.88 46.45 9.49
CA LEU A 772 21.94 45.20 10.27
C LEU A 772 22.75 44.09 9.55
N GLY A 773 23.22 44.35 8.33
CA GLY A 773 23.79 43.32 7.47
C GLY A 773 22.72 42.34 6.97
N ALA A 774 23.14 41.39 6.13
CA ALA A 774 22.27 40.37 5.56
C ALA A 774 23.05 39.08 5.30
N ILE A 775 22.33 37.96 5.35
CA ILE A 775 22.91 36.61 5.27
C ILE A 775 23.06 36.16 3.82
N THR A 776 22.06 36.44 2.98
CA THR A 776 21.97 35.93 1.60
C THR A 776 22.26 36.99 0.54
N ALA A 777 22.85 38.13 0.92
CA ALA A 777 23.12 39.24 0.01
C ALA A 777 24.19 38.89 -1.06
N THR A 778 23.73 38.49 -2.24
CA THR A 778 24.54 38.44 -3.45
C THR A 778 24.84 39.86 -3.95
N ASN A 779 26.11 40.28 -3.89
CA ASN A 779 26.70 41.49 -4.49
C ASN A 779 25.72 42.61 -4.90
N THR A 780 25.57 43.64 -4.06
CA THR A 780 25.02 44.94 -4.49
C THR A 780 25.85 46.09 -3.95
N GLU A 781 26.27 46.96 -4.87
CA GLU A 781 26.41 48.43 -4.78
C GLU A 781 26.78 49.07 -3.42
N LYS A 782 27.86 49.88 -3.44
CA LYS A 782 28.34 50.79 -2.37
C LYS A 782 27.32 51.09 -1.26
N GLY A 783 27.46 50.42 -0.11
CA GLY A 783 26.58 50.61 1.04
C GLY A 783 27.07 49.79 2.23
N TYR A 784 26.61 48.54 2.31
CA TYR A 784 27.08 47.57 3.30
C TYR A 784 27.60 46.30 2.60
N PRO A 785 28.86 45.89 2.85
CA PRO A 785 29.42 44.69 2.24
C PRO A 785 28.74 43.42 2.75
N SER A 786 28.53 42.46 1.85
CA SER A 786 27.95 41.15 2.18
C SER A 786 28.86 40.37 3.15
N GLY A 787 28.25 39.75 4.17
CA GLY A 787 28.92 39.26 5.38
C GLY A 787 30.26 38.54 5.20
N PRO A 788 30.42 37.61 4.24
CA PRO A 788 31.67 36.86 4.07
C PRO A 788 32.87 37.69 3.57
N PHE A 789 32.68 38.82 2.88
CA PHE A 789 33.77 39.52 2.19
C PHE A 789 34.56 40.50 3.07
N MET A 790 33.96 41.05 4.14
CA MET A 790 34.67 41.92 5.10
C MET A 790 35.66 41.18 5.98
N LEU A 791 35.40 39.91 6.25
CA LEU A 791 36.06 39.15 7.31
C LEU A 791 37.24 38.33 6.77
N SER A 792 37.78 38.71 5.61
CA SER A 792 38.83 37.96 4.88
C SER A 792 40.17 37.81 5.61
N GLN A 793 40.35 38.50 6.74
CA GLN A 793 41.51 38.40 7.63
C GLN A 793 41.21 37.73 8.98
N SER A 794 39.97 37.28 9.21
CA SER A 794 39.49 36.82 10.52
C SER A 794 38.77 35.48 10.43
N ILE A 795 38.88 34.63 11.45
CA ILE A 795 38.09 33.40 11.51
C ILE A 795 36.65 33.74 11.90
N VAL A 796 35.71 33.57 10.97
CA VAL A 796 34.28 33.82 11.19
C VAL A 796 33.67 32.70 12.03
N GLN A 797 33.01 33.07 13.13
CA GLN A 797 32.34 32.13 14.05
C GLN A 797 30.86 32.53 14.22
N PRO A 798 29.96 32.06 13.33
CA PRO A 798 28.53 32.32 13.45
C PRO A 798 27.94 31.62 14.68
N ILE A 799 27.09 32.31 15.43
CA ILE A 799 26.34 31.74 16.55
C ILE A 799 25.20 30.90 15.97
N ALA A 800 25.44 29.60 15.83
CA ALA A 800 24.50 28.69 15.17
C ALA A 800 23.21 28.48 15.97
N LEU A 801 22.06 28.70 15.32
CA LEU A 801 20.72 28.50 15.86
C LEU A 801 20.45 27.01 16.07
N THR A 802 20.79 26.50 17.27
CA THR A 802 20.72 25.09 17.61
C THR A 802 20.41 24.88 19.09
N PRO A 803 19.92 23.69 19.52
CA PRO A 803 19.69 23.35 20.93
C PRO A 803 20.94 23.44 21.81
N ALA A 804 22.15 23.49 21.22
CA ALA A 804 23.39 23.72 21.96
C ALA A 804 23.38 25.08 22.70
N LEU A 805 22.64 26.08 22.21
CA LEU A 805 22.48 27.37 22.90
C LEU A 805 21.75 27.24 24.24
N LEU A 806 20.87 26.24 24.39
CA LEU A 806 20.17 25.97 25.66
C LEU A 806 21.13 25.62 26.81
N VAL A 807 22.37 25.18 26.49
CA VAL A 807 23.40 24.90 27.49
C VAL A 807 23.83 26.18 28.21
N GLY A 808 23.90 27.32 27.52
CA GLY A 808 24.17 28.62 28.14
C GLY A 808 23.07 29.08 29.11
N LEU A 809 21.86 28.55 28.95
CA LEU A 809 20.67 28.85 29.76
C LEU A 809 20.41 27.82 30.88
N ASP A 810 21.26 26.78 31.02
CA ASP A 810 21.20 25.86 32.18
C ASP A 810 21.38 26.65 33.48
N GLN A 811 20.49 26.45 34.46
CA GLN A 811 20.42 27.30 35.64
C GLN A 811 21.68 27.22 36.52
N GLN A 812 22.32 26.05 36.63
CA GLN A 812 23.58 25.91 37.38
C GLN A 812 24.74 26.51 36.60
N ARG A 813 24.86 26.22 35.30
CA ARG A 813 25.92 26.77 34.44
C ARG A 813 25.86 28.30 34.39
N HIS A 814 24.69 28.87 34.14
CA HIS A 814 24.45 30.31 34.12
C HIS A 814 24.82 30.98 35.46
N SER A 815 24.34 30.43 36.59
CA SER A 815 24.64 30.94 37.92
C SER A 815 26.15 30.90 38.25
N ARG A 816 26.82 29.79 37.91
CA ARG A 816 28.28 29.65 38.07
C ARG A 816 29.06 30.61 37.18
N PHE A 817 28.66 30.75 35.92
CA PHE A 817 29.29 31.65 34.95
C PHE A 817 29.24 33.10 35.43
N LEU A 818 28.05 33.59 35.81
CA LEU A 818 27.88 34.93 36.38
C LEU A 818 28.63 35.12 37.69
N LYS A 819 28.65 34.13 38.59
CA LYS A 819 29.42 34.21 39.85
C LYS A 819 30.93 34.29 39.59
N ASN A 820 31.45 33.57 38.60
CA ASN A 820 32.86 33.62 38.24
C ASN A 820 33.22 34.94 37.55
N TRP A 821 32.37 35.43 36.64
CA TRP A 821 32.51 36.76 36.03
C TRP A 821 32.55 37.86 37.09
N LYS A 822 31.55 37.88 37.98
CA LYS A 822 31.47 38.86 39.08
C LYS A 822 32.76 38.88 39.91
N ARG A 823 33.25 37.71 40.31
CA ARG A 823 34.51 37.54 41.08
C ARG A 823 35.75 38.12 40.36
N LEU A 824 35.81 38.06 39.03
CA LEU A 824 36.96 38.45 38.23
C LEU A 824 36.88 39.87 37.66
N VAL A 825 35.66 40.42 37.56
CA VAL A 825 35.38 41.69 36.86
C VAL A 825 34.91 42.80 37.81
N THR A 826 34.10 42.50 38.84
CA THR A 826 33.54 43.54 39.74
C THR A 826 34.07 43.44 41.17
N ASP A 827 34.30 42.23 41.68
CA ASP A 827 34.69 41.98 43.08
C ASP A 827 36.22 41.84 43.23
N THR A 828 36.97 42.37 42.26
CA THR A 828 38.42 42.24 42.14
C THR A 828 39.14 43.12 43.17
N PRO A 829 40.01 42.57 44.04
CA PRO A 829 40.71 43.37 45.06
C PRO A 829 41.69 44.37 44.42
N ASP A 830 41.65 45.62 44.90
CA ASP A 830 42.55 46.68 44.39
C ASP A 830 44.02 46.36 44.72
N ARG A 831 44.82 46.09 43.69
CA ARG A 831 46.24 45.76 43.82
C ARG A 831 47.10 46.90 44.34
N SER A 832 46.63 48.16 44.32
CA SER A 832 47.36 49.29 44.90
C SER A 832 47.60 49.14 46.41
N LEU A 833 46.79 48.33 47.09
CA LEU A 833 46.98 47.97 48.51
C LEU A 833 47.98 46.83 48.75
N MET A 834 48.43 46.12 47.70
CA MET A 834 49.36 44.99 47.81
C MET A 834 50.82 45.35 47.46
N THR A 835 51.08 46.42 46.72
CA THR A 835 52.43 46.92 46.41
C THR A 835 52.98 47.86 47.50
N GLY A 836 52.63 47.60 48.75
CA GLY A 836 53.12 48.30 49.94
C GLY A 836 54.18 47.51 50.72
N ARG A 837 55.23 47.04 50.04
CA ARG A 837 56.45 46.45 50.64
C ARG A 837 57.68 46.69 49.76
#